data_AF-A0A815ZAP7-F1
#
_entry.id   AF-A0A815ZAP7-F1
#
_cell.length_a   1.000
_cell.length_b   1.000
_cell.length_c   1.000
_cell.angle_alpha   90.00
_cell.angle_beta   90.00
_cell.angle_gamma   90.00
#
_symmetry.space_group_name_H-M   'P 1'
#
loop_
_entity.id
_entity.type
_entity.pdbx_description
1 polymer ?
#
loop_
_entity_poly.entity_id
_entity_poly.type
_entity_poly.pdbx_seq_one_letter_code
_entity_poly.pdbx_strand_id
1 'polypeptide(L)'
;MSNQLYKRDTNGDDNHMDELPPIKYSPFGIKNVFFIGICFILLLILITIVANMRTLAIEFMMLIILNMIAILIIIVIYFVQIWIRLKQNSVGTLPKKMNTLTRITLMTSIGLSMLTVLLFAFVMSPIDFGYGRFGTFVLILISMSTIVWIITLIVYACEIAIKFLWIKCFSVRQQLSHGCSSFFIGSFIVCPFLLSIMAVTTRSGLAGFGLGIAFSSSHALLIGGIVAAILYRRKAFKVICCILSTTGCVGVGLVLWYYLKDGFDTEITVTIPSERFPHNLTNDPSLNGNCSYLSMTYGSGIDRRMDYGIKASIITPTVDLSSIITISSFNKRVFKCDESALPLNGRVWHPVNANDDIHPRPIVILVHGNHLSTESSEIGYEYLGTMLASQGFIAVSVDMNFLNAAPTFSQIGYGKLSQMIKYDLDYHRGPELVARAIMILETLKQLRLWNEQLTNRFYKKLDLENIGLMGHSRGGEAIVIAHLFNKLKFLPDYPTNISFNNYNFGIKALFSISGTNDDYMPLGRSLQLRDVTMFAIHGIYDGDLMSFLFQAKLANLRFTPNTKDYKFKGSLYIHQANHGQFNTAWGRYDLISGVSQFMNLRPIMQIKEQQHICKLYMAAFMNLVLKNQTQYRILFEDYRSALAYLPYTNYISTFQDSNEIVIADFESYDITIGNIAGSRIEARNLLLWNSIYEKVYCSAMLLLQPIENAIGRYTIHLENPVLGTAIRFMVGRLPTGLVDYLTVLLLYENGEYDSFVVHVLPALGKKVFKMVALEYVTAMQTISLPLARPSIGLEFVINGTNAQFLIDNIVLAT
;
A
#
# COMPACT_ATOMS: atom_id res chain seq x y z
N MET A 1 -99.55 -4.22 10.08
CA MET A 1 -100.77 -3.82 10.81
C MET A 1 -100.54 -2.44 11.42
N SER A 2 -101.61 -1.73 11.80
CA SER A 2 -101.61 -0.28 12.08
C SER A 2 -101.86 0.05 13.57
N ASN A 3 -102.00 1.36 13.86
CA ASN A 3 -102.65 1.98 15.03
C ASN A 3 -101.80 2.10 16.33
N GLN A 4 -101.81 3.23 17.09
CA GLN A 4 -102.37 4.59 16.82
C GLN A 4 -101.95 5.67 17.87
N LEU A 5 -102.35 6.94 17.61
CA LEU A 5 -102.75 8.03 18.55
C LEU A 5 -101.72 8.94 19.30
N TYR A 6 -101.45 10.11 18.69
CA TYR A 6 -101.88 11.48 19.12
C TYR A 6 -101.63 12.08 20.54
N LYS A 7 -100.87 13.22 20.59
CA LYS A 7 -101.28 14.64 20.89
C LYS A 7 -100.02 15.56 20.93
N ARG A 8 -99.98 16.79 20.38
CA ARG A 8 -100.63 18.11 20.73
C ARG A 8 -100.18 18.68 22.08
N ASP A 9 -99.99 19.99 22.34
CA ASP A 9 -99.98 21.31 21.62
C ASP A 9 -99.36 22.36 22.61
N THR A 10 -98.89 23.61 22.35
CA THR A 10 -98.45 24.46 21.20
C THR A 10 -97.82 25.79 21.71
N ASN A 11 -97.05 26.52 20.86
CA ASN A 11 -96.71 27.98 20.89
C ASN A 11 -95.67 28.58 21.87
N GLY A 12 -95.03 29.69 21.45
CA GLY A 12 -94.21 30.59 22.30
C GLY A 12 -93.08 31.34 21.56
N ASP A 13 -93.41 32.47 20.91
CA ASP A 13 -92.50 33.34 20.13
C ASP A 13 -91.54 34.20 21.03
N ASP A 14 -90.59 35.04 20.58
CA ASP A 14 -90.44 35.72 19.28
C ASP A 14 -89.02 36.31 19.02
N ASN A 15 -88.78 36.74 17.76
CA ASN A 15 -87.82 37.74 17.24
C ASN A 15 -86.33 37.79 17.68
N HIS A 16 -85.41 37.52 16.74
CA HIS A 16 -84.80 38.60 15.92
C HIS A 16 -83.99 38.07 14.71
N MET A 17 -84.07 38.78 13.57
CA MET A 17 -83.18 38.64 12.40
C MET A 17 -82.01 39.64 12.48
N ASP A 18 -80.88 39.35 11.83
CA ASP A 18 -80.43 40.12 10.64
C ASP A 18 -79.15 39.56 9.96
N GLU A 19 -78.90 40.06 8.76
CA GLU A 19 -78.15 39.51 7.61
C GLU A 19 -76.72 38.94 7.80
N LEU A 20 -76.37 37.98 6.94
CA LEU A 20 -74.98 37.61 6.60
C LEU A 20 -74.70 37.82 5.10
N PRO A 21 -73.68 38.62 4.70
CA PRO A 21 -73.38 38.89 3.29
C PRO A 21 -72.61 37.73 2.61
N PRO A 22 -72.64 37.65 1.27
CA PRO A 22 -72.05 36.52 0.53
C PRO A 22 -70.51 36.50 0.57
N ILE A 23 -69.94 35.36 0.98
CA ILE A 23 -68.49 35.14 0.98
C ILE A 23 -67.99 35.03 -0.47
N LYS A 24 -67.31 36.08 -0.94
CA LYS A 24 -66.58 36.07 -2.21
C LYS A 24 -65.44 35.03 -2.17
N TYR A 25 -65.37 34.16 -3.17
CA TYR A 25 -64.18 33.36 -3.44
C TYR A 25 -63.00 34.28 -3.83
N SER A 26 -62.10 34.56 -2.89
CA SER A 26 -60.83 35.22 -3.23
C SER A 26 -59.86 34.22 -3.90
N PRO A 27 -59.08 34.61 -4.93
CA PRO A 27 -58.33 33.69 -5.79
C PRO A 27 -57.02 33.19 -5.16
N PHE A 28 -57.10 32.52 -4.01
CA PHE A 28 -55.92 32.10 -3.22
C PHE A 28 -55.20 30.84 -3.72
N GLY A 29 -55.73 30.17 -4.76
CA GLY A 29 -55.06 29.02 -5.40
C GLY A 29 -54.00 29.42 -6.44
N ILE A 30 -54.30 30.42 -7.29
CA ILE A 30 -53.56 30.65 -8.54
C ILE A 30 -52.17 31.23 -8.28
N LYS A 31 -52.04 32.28 -7.46
CA LYS A 31 -50.75 32.97 -7.25
C LYS A 31 -49.64 32.06 -6.69
N ASN A 32 -49.99 31.10 -5.84
CA ASN A 32 -49.01 30.19 -5.23
C ASN A 32 -48.51 29.13 -6.23
N VAL A 33 -49.40 28.59 -7.07
CA VAL A 33 -49.01 27.70 -8.18
C VAL A 33 -48.16 28.46 -9.21
N PHE A 34 -48.52 29.71 -9.51
CA PHE A 34 -47.75 30.57 -10.41
C PHE A 34 -46.34 30.86 -9.87
N PHE A 35 -46.20 31.14 -8.56
CA PHE A 35 -44.90 31.36 -7.92
C PHE A 35 -44.01 30.10 -7.94
N ILE A 36 -44.57 28.93 -7.63
CA ILE A 36 -43.85 27.64 -7.70
C ILE A 36 -43.43 27.34 -9.15
N GLY A 37 -44.30 27.60 -10.13
CA GLY A 37 -43.99 27.46 -11.56
C GLY A 37 -42.84 28.38 -12.01
N ILE A 38 -42.86 29.66 -11.60
CA ILE A 38 -41.77 30.61 -11.86
C ILE A 38 -40.45 30.13 -11.23
N CYS A 39 -40.46 29.66 -9.98
CA CYS A 39 -39.27 29.10 -9.35
C CYS A 39 -38.71 27.88 -10.11
N PHE A 40 -39.58 27.01 -10.63
CA PHE A 40 -39.17 25.82 -11.40
C PHE A 40 -38.61 26.18 -12.79
N ILE A 41 -39.20 27.17 -13.45
CA ILE A 41 -38.71 27.69 -14.75
C ILE A 41 -37.36 28.41 -14.57
N LEU A 42 -37.21 29.24 -13.53
CA LEU A 42 -35.94 29.89 -13.20
C LEU A 42 -34.85 28.87 -12.85
N LEU A 43 -35.19 27.78 -12.16
CA LEU A 43 -34.27 26.67 -11.88
C LEU A 43 -33.79 25.99 -13.17
N LEU A 44 -34.69 25.70 -14.12
CA LEU A 44 -34.35 25.11 -15.42
C LEU A 44 -33.47 26.03 -16.28
N ILE A 45 -33.77 27.33 -16.31
CA ILE A 45 -32.95 28.34 -16.99
C ILE A 45 -31.55 28.41 -16.36
N LEU A 46 -31.47 28.41 -15.02
CA LEU A 46 -30.19 28.45 -14.30
C LEU A 46 -29.35 27.19 -14.53
N ILE A 47 -29.97 26.00 -14.55
CA ILE A 47 -29.30 24.73 -14.92
C ILE A 47 -28.73 24.80 -16.34
N THR A 48 -29.48 25.39 -17.28
CA THR A 48 -29.05 25.56 -18.68
C THR A 48 -27.86 26.53 -18.82
N ILE A 49 -27.80 27.55 -17.97
CA ILE A 49 -26.66 28.48 -17.89
C ILE A 49 -25.43 27.80 -17.24
N VAL A 50 -25.63 27.03 -16.16
CA VAL A 50 -24.57 26.28 -15.47
C VAL A 50 -23.88 25.30 -16.41
N ALA A 51 -24.62 24.64 -17.31
CA ALA A 51 -24.07 23.69 -18.28
C ALA A 51 -23.08 24.28 -19.31
N ASN A 52 -22.91 25.61 -19.37
CA ASN A 52 -22.07 26.29 -20.36
C ASN A 52 -20.84 27.03 -19.76
N MET A 53 -20.59 26.91 -18.45
CA MET A 53 -19.47 27.56 -17.75
C MET A 53 -18.29 26.58 -17.55
N ARG A 54 -17.08 27.08 -17.22
CA ARG A 54 -15.81 26.29 -17.32
C ARG A 54 -14.77 26.52 -16.20
N THR A 55 -15.14 26.74 -14.94
CA THR A 55 -14.17 26.88 -13.83
C THR A 55 -14.66 26.32 -12.49
N LEU A 56 -14.04 25.20 -12.09
CA LEU A 56 -14.39 24.33 -10.97
C LEU A 56 -14.62 25.04 -9.61
N ALA A 57 -13.81 26.05 -9.28
CA ALA A 57 -13.89 26.74 -7.99
C ALA A 57 -15.14 27.63 -7.85
N ILE A 58 -15.59 28.25 -8.95
CA ILE A 58 -16.78 29.09 -8.98
C ILE A 58 -18.04 28.20 -8.96
N GLU A 59 -18.01 27.09 -9.71
CA GLU A 59 -19.05 26.05 -9.67
C GLU A 59 -19.27 25.53 -8.24
N PHE A 60 -18.20 25.22 -7.51
CA PHE A 60 -18.27 24.73 -6.13
C PHE A 60 -18.92 25.75 -5.16
N MET A 61 -18.49 27.02 -5.17
CA MET A 61 -19.14 28.05 -4.34
C MET A 61 -20.60 28.31 -4.72
N MET A 62 -20.91 28.38 -6.03
CA MET A 62 -22.27 28.58 -6.51
C MET A 62 -23.21 27.44 -6.11
N LEU A 63 -22.71 26.19 -6.08
CA LEU A 63 -23.51 25.04 -5.66
C LEU A 63 -23.77 25.00 -4.15
N ILE A 64 -22.85 25.51 -3.33
CA ILE A 64 -23.08 25.73 -1.89
C ILE A 64 -24.17 26.79 -1.69
N ILE A 65 -24.08 27.91 -2.41
CA ILE A 65 -25.10 28.99 -2.37
C ILE A 65 -26.48 28.46 -2.81
N LEU A 66 -26.55 27.65 -3.88
CA LEU A 66 -27.79 27.00 -4.32
C LEU A 66 -28.38 26.06 -3.26
N ASN A 67 -27.55 25.27 -2.57
CA ASN A 67 -28.02 24.44 -1.45
C ASN A 67 -28.52 25.29 -0.27
N MET A 68 -27.83 26.37 0.08
CA MET A 68 -28.28 27.30 1.11
C MET A 68 -29.61 27.98 0.74
N ILE A 69 -29.80 28.36 -0.53
CA ILE A 69 -31.07 28.90 -1.04
C ILE A 69 -32.19 27.85 -0.99
N ALA A 70 -31.92 26.59 -1.38
CA ALA A 70 -32.90 25.52 -1.29
C ALA A 70 -33.32 25.23 0.17
N ILE A 71 -32.36 25.22 1.10
CA ILE A 71 -32.61 25.13 2.55
C ILE A 71 -33.44 26.33 3.03
N LEU A 72 -33.11 27.55 2.60
CA LEU A 72 -33.86 28.75 2.95
C LEU A 72 -35.31 28.70 2.45
N ILE A 73 -35.53 28.22 1.23
CA ILE A 73 -36.88 28.02 0.64
C ILE A 73 -37.67 27.00 1.45
N ILE A 74 -37.07 25.87 1.85
CA ILE A 74 -37.73 24.86 2.70
C ILE A 74 -38.10 25.46 4.07
N ILE A 75 -37.21 26.22 4.69
CA ILE A 75 -37.45 26.92 5.96
C ILE A 75 -38.58 27.95 5.80
N VAL A 76 -38.57 28.77 4.74
CA VAL A 76 -39.61 29.77 4.47
C VAL A 76 -40.97 29.10 4.21
N ILE A 77 -41.03 28.02 3.42
CA ILE A 77 -42.27 27.25 3.22
C ILE A 77 -42.80 26.71 4.54
N TYR A 78 -41.93 26.18 5.41
CA TYR A 78 -42.30 25.67 6.73
C TYR A 78 -42.84 26.79 7.65
N PHE A 79 -42.17 27.94 7.71
CA PHE A 79 -42.61 29.10 8.48
C PHE A 79 -43.90 29.73 7.95
N VAL A 80 -44.09 29.82 6.62
CA VAL A 80 -45.34 30.29 6.01
C VAL A 80 -46.50 29.34 6.33
N GLN A 81 -46.29 28.02 6.29
CA GLN A 81 -47.30 27.05 6.70
C GLN A 81 -47.65 27.14 8.20
N ILE A 82 -46.68 27.45 9.06
CA ILE A 82 -46.92 27.73 10.49
C ILE A 82 -47.72 29.03 10.64
N TRP A 83 -47.31 30.12 9.98
CA TRP A 83 -47.97 31.43 10.08
C TRP A 83 -49.43 31.40 9.59
N ILE A 84 -49.71 30.75 8.47
CA ILE A 84 -51.09 30.54 7.97
C ILE A 84 -51.95 29.82 9.01
N ARG A 85 -51.40 28.80 9.69
CA ARG A 85 -52.12 28.03 10.72
C ARG A 85 -52.28 28.78 12.04
N LEU A 86 -51.30 29.58 12.46
CA LEU A 86 -51.44 30.50 13.59
C LEU A 86 -52.54 31.53 13.34
N LYS A 87 -52.67 32.01 12.09
CA LYS A 87 -53.74 32.95 11.69
C LYS A 87 -55.13 32.28 11.53
N GLN A 88 -55.19 30.96 11.39
CA GLN A 88 -56.44 30.19 11.33
C GLN A 88 -56.91 29.68 12.71
N ASN A 89 -55.98 29.45 13.66
CA ASN A 89 -56.28 28.92 14.99
C ASN A 89 -56.31 30.00 16.09
N SER A 90 -56.98 31.13 15.84
CA SER A 90 -57.35 32.09 16.90
C SER A 90 -58.49 31.58 17.80
N VAL A 91 -59.17 30.50 17.40
CA VAL A 91 -60.14 29.75 18.21
C VAL A 91 -59.65 28.32 18.37
N GLY A 92 -59.69 27.80 19.60
CA GLY A 92 -58.90 26.62 19.98
C GLY A 92 -59.49 25.26 19.61
N THR A 93 -58.78 24.50 18.77
CA THR A 93 -58.50 23.05 18.95
C THR A 93 -57.50 22.54 17.90
N LEU A 94 -56.62 21.59 18.28
CA LEU A 94 -55.65 21.00 17.35
C LEU A 94 -56.21 19.69 16.73
N PRO A 95 -56.36 19.60 15.39
CA PRO A 95 -56.90 18.39 14.75
C PRO A 95 -55.86 17.27 14.66
N LYS A 96 -56.27 16.03 14.97
CA LYS A 96 -55.43 14.80 14.92
C LYS A 96 -54.69 14.58 13.58
N LYS A 97 -55.18 15.15 12.47
CA LYS A 97 -54.55 15.09 11.14
C LYS A 97 -53.16 15.74 11.08
N MET A 98 -52.75 16.57 12.05
CA MET A 98 -51.47 17.28 12.03
C MET A 98 -50.26 16.34 11.92
N ASN A 99 -50.29 15.18 12.60
CA ASN A 99 -49.20 14.20 12.54
C ASN A 99 -48.97 13.63 11.14
N THR A 100 -50.02 13.40 10.33
CA THR A 100 -49.87 12.70 9.04
C THR A 100 -49.22 13.59 7.99
N LEU A 101 -49.60 14.87 7.91
CA LEU A 101 -49.06 15.76 6.88
C LEU A 101 -47.59 16.10 7.15
N THR A 102 -47.22 16.39 8.41
CA THR A 102 -45.82 16.65 8.77
C THR A 102 -44.92 15.43 8.56
N ARG A 103 -45.43 14.21 8.78
CA ARG A 103 -44.73 12.96 8.40
C ARG A 103 -44.51 12.87 6.88
N ILE A 104 -45.52 13.18 6.08
CA ILE A 104 -45.38 13.21 4.61
C ILE A 104 -44.31 14.24 4.22
N THR A 105 -44.43 15.49 4.64
CA THR A 105 -43.46 16.55 4.30
C THR A 105 -42.02 16.16 4.70
N LEU A 106 -41.81 15.61 5.90
CA LEU A 106 -40.49 15.15 6.35
C LEU A 106 -39.96 14.00 5.47
N MET A 107 -40.79 13.00 5.16
CA MET A 107 -40.41 11.88 4.29
C MET A 107 -40.12 12.34 2.85
N THR A 108 -40.90 13.29 2.32
CA THR A 108 -40.67 13.89 0.99
C THR A 108 -39.38 14.72 0.98
N SER A 109 -39.09 15.50 2.03
CA SER A 109 -37.82 16.24 2.16
C SER A 109 -36.62 15.30 2.23
N ILE A 110 -36.68 14.25 3.05
CA ILE A 110 -35.61 13.22 3.12
C ILE A 110 -35.45 12.53 1.75
N GLY A 111 -36.55 12.15 1.10
CA GLY A 111 -36.53 11.53 -0.24
C GLY A 111 -35.92 12.42 -1.32
N LEU A 112 -36.25 13.72 -1.35
CA LEU A 112 -35.60 14.67 -2.27
C LEU A 112 -34.11 14.85 -1.93
N SER A 113 -33.74 15.00 -0.65
CA SER A 113 -32.32 15.11 -0.27
C SER A 113 -31.52 13.88 -0.68
N MET A 114 -32.07 12.67 -0.50
CA MET A 114 -31.43 11.44 -0.96
C MET A 114 -31.33 11.38 -2.50
N LEU A 115 -32.37 11.79 -3.23
CA LEU A 115 -32.34 11.85 -4.69
C LEU A 115 -31.29 12.86 -5.21
N THR A 116 -31.17 14.03 -4.58
CA THR A 116 -30.14 15.03 -4.90
C THR A 116 -28.73 14.50 -4.63
N VAL A 117 -28.51 13.79 -3.52
CA VAL A 117 -27.21 13.14 -3.22
C VAL A 117 -26.87 12.06 -4.24
N LEU A 118 -27.84 11.23 -4.66
CA LEU A 118 -27.64 10.20 -5.68
C LEU A 118 -27.33 10.81 -7.06
N LEU A 119 -28.05 11.86 -7.47
CA LEU A 119 -27.79 12.59 -8.72
C LEU A 119 -26.41 13.27 -8.68
N PHE A 120 -26.03 13.89 -7.56
CA PHE A 120 -24.72 14.50 -7.39
C PHE A 120 -23.59 13.48 -7.45
N ALA A 121 -23.73 12.33 -6.77
CA ALA A 121 -22.74 11.25 -6.84
C ALA A 121 -22.59 10.69 -8.27
N PHE A 122 -23.71 10.54 -9.00
CA PHE A 122 -23.69 10.12 -10.41
C PHE A 122 -22.95 11.13 -11.30
N VAL A 123 -23.25 12.43 -11.18
CA VAL A 123 -22.64 13.51 -11.98
C VAL A 123 -21.15 13.69 -11.65
N MET A 124 -20.73 13.54 -10.39
CA MET A 124 -19.33 13.73 -9.96
C MET A 124 -18.45 12.49 -10.15
N SER A 125 -19.02 11.34 -10.55
CA SER A 125 -18.29 10.07 -10.77
C SER A 125 -17.12 10.10 -11.78
N PRO A 126 -17.00 11.03 -12.75
CA PRO A 126 -15.83 11.11 -13.62
C PRO A 126 -14.58 11.75 -12.99
N ILE A 127 -14.73 12.44 -11.85
CA ILE A 127 -13.67 13.28 -11.25
C ILE A 127 -12.76 12.43 -10.35
N ASP A 128 -11.47 12.77 -10.33
CA ASP A 128 -10.45 12.10 -9.51
C ASP A 128 -9.72 13.13 -8.63
N PHE A 129 -9.63 12.86 -7.33
CA PHE A 129 -8.88 13.67 -6.35
C PHE A 129 -7.62 12.94 -5.84
N GLY A 130 -7.04 12.03 -6.63
CA GLY A 130 -5.79 11.33 -6.31
C GLY A 130 -5.96 10.06 -5.47
N TYR A 131 -7.20 9.72 -5.12
CA TYR A 131 -7.58 8.45 -4.47
C TYR A 131 -8.15 7.43 -5.48
N GLY A 132 -7.99 7.72 -6.78
CA GLY A 132 -8.76 7.10 -7.85
C GLY A 132 -10.20 7.64 -7.89
N ARG A 133 -10.81 7.65 -9.09
CA ARG A 133 -12.21 8.05 -9.31
C ARG A 133 -13.19 7.38 -8.34
N PHE A 134 -12.94 6.11 -7.99
CA PHE A 134 -13.80 5.37 -7.05
C PHE A 134 -13.59 5.77 -5.58
N GLY A 135 -12.35 5.95 -5.12
CA GLY A 135 -12.08 6.47 -3.76
C GLY A 135 -12.61 7.89 -3.58
N THR A 136 -12.47 8.71 -4.63
CA THR A 136 -13.04 10.06 -4.76
C THR A 136 -14.56 10.05 -4.58
N PHE A 137 -15.26 9.21 -5.34
CA PHE A 137 -16.72 9.02 -5.25
C PHE A 137 -17.18 8.59 -3.84
N VAL A 138 -16.42 7.72 -3.16
CA VAL A 138 -16.75 7.26 -1.80
C VAL A 138 -16.56 8.36 -0.74
N LEU A 139 -15.50 9.17 -0.82
CA LEU A 139 -15.29 10.31 0.10
C LEU A 139 -16.40 11.38 -0.03
N ILE A 140 -16.89 11.60 -1.26
CA ILE A 140 -18.04 12.48 -1.53
C ILE A 140 -19.31 11.93 -0.85
N LEU A 141 -19.60 10.63 -1.02
CA LEU A 141 -20.77 9.98 -0.41
C LEU A 141 -20.74 10.01 1.13
N ILE A 142 -19.58 9.74 1.75
CA ILE A 142 -19.40 9.84 3.21
C ILE A 142 -19.70 11.28 3.66
N SER A 143 -19.08 12.27 3.03
CA SER A 143 -19.25 13.69 3.39
C SER A 143 -20.71 14.16 3.27
N MET A 144 -21.39 13.79 2.18
CA MET A 144 -22.82 14.09 1.98
C MET A 144 -23.71 13.40 3.02
N SER A 145 -23.42 12.13 3.35
CA SER A 145 -24.20 11.38 4.34
C SER A 145 -24.12 12.03 5.73
N THR A 146 -22.94 12.50 6.14
CA THR A 146 -22.71 13.23 7.40
C THR A 146 -23.48 14.54 7.44
N ILE A 147 -23.50 15.30 6.33
CA ILE A 147 -24.25 16.56 6.23
C ILE A 147 -25.77 16.32 6.34
N VAL A 148 -26.31 15.30 5.66
CA VAL A 148 -27.73 14.90 5.81
C VAL A 148 -28.04 14.48 7.25
N TRP A 149 -27.11 13.80 7.93
CA TRP A 149 -27.24 13.44 9.34
C TRP A 149 -27.30 14.68 10.26
N ILE A 150 -26.39 15.64 10.06
CA ILE A 150 -26.36 16.91 10.82
C ILE A 150 -27.64 17.73 10.59
N ILE A 151 -28.11 17.85 9.35
CA ILE A 151 -29.36 18.55 9.03
C ILE A 151 -30.56 17.85 9.70
N THR A 152 -30.60 16.52 9.69
CA THR A 152 -31.65 15.75 10.36
C THR A 152 -31.64 15.98 11.88
N LEU A 153 -30.45 16.05 12.49
CA LEU A 153 -30.26 16.39 13.91
C LEU A 153 -30.75 17.81 14.23
N ILE A 154 -30.41 18.80 13.40
CA ILE A 154 -30.83 20.20 13.58
C ILE A 154 -32.35 20.34 13.45
N VAL A 155 -32.96 19.73 12.43
CA VAL A 155 -34.43 19.73 12.24
C VAL A 155 -35.11 19.09 13.44
N TYR A 156 -34.58 17.97 13.96
CA TYR A 156 -35.14 17.30 15.13
C TYR A 156 -34.95 18.11 16.43
N ALA A 157 -33.81 18.76 16.63
CA ALA A 157 -33.56 19.67 17.75
C ALA A 157 -34.51 20.88 17.73
N CYS A 158 -34.73 21.48 16.55
CA CYS A 158 -35.73 22.54 16.36
C CYS A 158 -37.16 22.05 16.63
N GLU A 159 -37.52 20.84 16.18
CA GLU A 159 -38.85 20.27 16.46
C GLU A 159 -39.06 20.02 17.97
N ILE A 160 -38.02 19.56 18.68
CA ILE A 160 -38.02 19.44 20.15
C ILE A 160 -38.16 20.81 20.81
N ALA A 161 -37.37 21.81 20.40
CA ALA A 161 -37.42 23.16 20.98
C ALA A 161 -38.79 23.83 20.81
N ILE A 162 -39.39 23.74 19.61
CA ILE A 162 -40.75 24.24 19.34
C ILE A 162 -41.78 23.53 20.21
N LYS A 163 -41.68 22.20 20.38
CA LYS A 163 -42.55 21.43 21.29
C LYS A 163 -42.35 21.83 22.76
N PHE A 164 -41.12 22.07 23.19
CA PHE A 164 -40.80 22.50 24.55
C PHE A 164 -41.36 23.89 24.87
N LEU A 165 -41.35 24.80 23.88
CA LEU A 165 -41.94 26.14 23.98
C LEU A 165 -43.49 26.13 24.00
N TRP A 166 -44.13 25.07 23.48
CA TRP A 166 -45.60 24.92 23.49
C TRP A 166 -46.16 24.06 24.64
N ILE A 167 -45.37 23.14 25.20
CA ILE A 167 -45.86 22.17 26.19
C ILE A 167 -45.66 22.70 27.62
N LYS A 168 -46.57 23.59 28.05
CA LYS A 168 -47.04 23.62 29.45
C LYS A 168 -48.21 22.65 29.70
N CYS A 169 -48.80 22.09 28.64
CA CYS A 169 -49.93 21.17 28.70
C CYS A 169 -49.66 19.83 28.00
N PHE A 170 -49.85 18.74 28.75
CA PHE A 170 -49.89 17.33 28.33
C PHE A 170 -48.56 16.59 28.05
N SER A 171 -48.64 15.25 28.07
CA SER A 171 -47.47 14.40 28.37
C SER A 171 -46.51 14.15 27.18
N VAL A 172 -45.25 14.53 27.40
CA VAL A 172 -44.11 14.37 26.45
C VAL A 172 -43.87 12.93 25.97
N ARG A 173 -44.28 11.92 26.76
CA ARG A 173 -43.97 10.50 26.53
C ARG A 173 -44.40 9.92 25.17
N GLN A 174 -45.53 10.35 24.60
CA GLN A 174 -46.10 9.66 23.42
C GLN A 174 -45.54 10.17 22.07
N GLN A 175 -44.89 11.34 22.05
CA GLN A 175 -44.29 11.90 20.84
C GLN A 175 -42.83 11.47 20.65
N LEU A 176 -42.07 11.31 21.73
CA LEU A 176 -40.68 10.84 21.70
C LEU A 176 -40.53 9.51 20.92
N SER A 177 -41.42 8.54 21.18
CA SER A 177 -41.36 7.21 20.53
C SER A 177 -41.44 7.25 19.01
N HIS A 178 -42.08 8.28 18.43
CA HIS A 178 -42.22 8.45 16.98
C HIS A 178 -41.04 9.20 16.33
N GLY A 179 -40.33 10.04 17.10
CA GLY A 179 -39.06 10.62 16.64
C GLY A 179 -37.96 9.55 16.58
N CYS A 180 -37.89 8.70 17.62
CA CYS A 180 -36.98 7.56 17.66
C CYS A 180 -37.12 6.66 16.42
N SER A 181 -38.34 6.37 15.94
CA SER A 181 -38.55 5.51 14.76
C SER A 181 -38.01 6.11 13.45
N SER A 182 -38.02 7.43 13.26
CA SER A 182 -37.48 8.06 12.05
C SER A 182 -35.95 8.03 12.03
N PHE A 183 -35.34 8.32 13.19
CA PHE A 183 -33.90 8.20 13.42
C PHE A 183 -33.44 6.74 13.23
N PHE A 184 -34.23 5.78 13.72
CA PHE A 184 -34.08 4.35 13.47
C PHE A 184 -33.92 4.04 11.99
N ILE A 185 -34.88 4.46 11.14
CA ILE A 185 -34.92 4.17 9.70
C ILE A 185 -33.73 4.81 8.97
N GLY A 186 -33.34 6.04 9.34
CA GLY A 186 -32.14 6.68 8.81
C GLY A 186 -30.87 5.86 9.10
N SER A 187 -30.68 5.42 10.34
CA SER A 187 -29.58 4.52 10.74
C SER A 187 -29.67 3.15 10.06
N PHE A 188 -30.89 2.64 9.82
CA PHE A 188 -31.19 1.35 9.18
C PHE A 188 -30.76 1.27 7.71
N ILE A 189 -30.60 2.41 7.05
CA ILE A 189 -30.21 2.50 5.64
C ILE A 189 -28.76 3.00 5.53
N VAL A 190 -28.42 4.10 6.21
CA VAL A 190 -27.14 4.80 5.98
C VAL A 190 -25.95 4.01 6.55
N CYS A 191 -26.03 3.47 7.77
CA CYS A 191 -24.88 2.75 8.35
C CYS A 191 -24.56 1.43 7.61
N PRO A 192 -25.53 0.55 7.29
CA PRO A 192 -25.26 -0.63 6.48
C PRO A 192 -24.72 -0.30 5.08
N PHE A 193 -25.24 0.75 4.44
CA PHE A 193 -24.82 1.15 3.09
C PHE A 193 -23.37 1.68 3.07
N LEU A 194 -23.01 2.56 4.00
CA LEU A 194 -21.64 3.06 4.11
C LEU A 194 -20.64 1.95 4.45
N LEU A 195 -20.98 1.06 5.40
CA LEU A 195 -20.10 -0.05 5.78
C LEU A 195 -19.99 -1.13 4.70
N SER A 196 -21.05 -1.36 3.91
CA SER A 196 -20.99 -2.27 2.76
C SER A 196 -20.18 -1.68 1.60
N ILE A 197 -20.22 -0.36 1.39
CA ILE A 197 -19.34 0.36 0.46
C ILE A 197 -17.88 0.28 0.92
N MET A 198 -17.59 0.51 2.21
CA MET A 198 -16.23 0.36 2.78
C MET A 198 -15.68 -1.07 2.59
N ALA A 199 -16.54 -2.09 2.66
CA ALA A 199 -16.15 -3.45 2.36
C ALA A 199 -15.84 -3.64 0.87
N VAL A 200 -16.69 -3.13 -0.03
CA VAL A 200 -16.53 -3.18 -1.50
C VAL A 200 -15.32 -2.35 -2.00
N THR A 201 -14.85 -1.34 -1.26
CA THR A 201 -13.58 -0.63 -1.57
C THR A 201 -12.33 -1.47 -1.33
N THR A 202 -12.41 -2.58 -0.59
CA THR A 202 -11.37 -3.62 -0.60
C THR A 202 -11.67 -4.63 -1.73
N ARG A 203 -10.67 -5.30 -2.30
CA ARG A 203 -10.82 -6.28 -3.42
C ARG A 203 -11.54 -7.59 -3.02
N SER A 204 -12.67 -7.50 -2.32
CA SER A 204 -13.31 -8.58 -1.55
C SER A 204 -14.66 -9.08 -2.06
N GLY A 205 -15.32 -8.30 -2.92
CA GLY A 205 -16.63 -8.63 -3.49
C GLY A 205 -17.69 -8.99 -2.44
N LEU A 206 -18.38 -10.11 -2.68
CA LEU A 206 -19.56 -10.52 -1.92
C LEU A 206 -19.27 -10.86 -0.45
N ALA A 207 -18.06 -11.32 -0.11
CA ALA A 207 -17.73 -11.76 1.25
C ALA A 207 -17.65 -10.57 2.24
N GLY A 208 -16.93 -9.51 1.85
CA GLY A 208 -16.86 -8.29 2.64
C GLY A 208 -18.22 -7.59 2.73
N PHE A 209 -18.95 -7.52 1.62
CA PHE A 209 -20.31 -6.98 1.56
C PHE A 209 -21.26 -7.69 2.54
N GLY A 210 -21.22 -9.03 2.59
CA GLY A 210 -22.00 -9.84 3.54
C GLY A 210 -21.64 -9.58 5.01
N LEU A 211 -20.35 -9.45 5.34
CA LEU A 211 -19.89 -9.11 6.69
C LEU A 211 -20.29 -7.69 7.12
N GLY A 212 -20.22 -6.71 6.21
CA GLY A 212 -20.69 -5.34 6.45
C GLY A 212 -22.19 -5.28 6.73
N ILE A 213 -23.00 -6.04 5.99
CA ILE A 213 -24.43 -6.22 6.28
C ILE A 213 -24.63 -6.87 7.64
N ALA A 214 -23.99 -8.01 7.90
CA ALA A 214 -24.16 -8.77 9.15
C ALA A 214 -23.84 -7.94 10.39
N PHE A 215 -22.73 -7.19 10.38
CA PHE A 215 -22.35 -6.27 11.47
C PHE A 215 -23.40 -5.19 11.72
N SER A 216 -23.93 -4.61 10.64
CA SER A 216 -24.84 -3.47 10.70
C SER A 216 -26.26 -3.89 11.10
N SER A 217 -26.74 -5.03 10.59
CA SER A 217 -27.97 -5.67 11.07
C SER A 217 -27.86 -6.05 12.55
N SER A 218 -26.71 -6.56 12.99
CA SER A 218 -26.46 -6.90 14.40
C SER A 218 -26.48 -5.66 15.31
N HIS A 219 -25.89 -4.54 14.88
CA HIS A 219 -25.99 -3.26 15.59
C HIS A 219 -27.43 -2.72 15.65
N ALA A 220 -28.18 -2.80 14.54
CA ALA A 220 -29.58 -2.39 14.50
C ALA A 220 -30.47 -3.23 15.42
N LEU A 221 -30.23 -4.55 15.50
CA LEU A 221 -30.90 -5.46 16.43
C LEU A 221 -30.53 -5.16 17.89
N LEU A 222 -29.24 -4.91 18.16
CA LEU A 222 -28.73 -4.58 19.50
C LEU A 222 -29.38 -3.30 20.05
N ILE A 223 -29.14 -2.17 19.38
CA ILE A 223 -29.63 -0.85 19.77
C ILE A 223 -31.16 -0.84 19.75
N GLY A 224 -31.76 -1.47 18.73
CA GLY A 224 -33.20 -1.52 18.56
C GLY A 224 -33.92 -2.25 19.69
N GLY A 225 -33.40 -3.40 20.14
CA GLY A 225 -33.92 -4.12 21.30
C GLY A 225 -33.77 -3.31 22.59
N ILE A 226 -32.64 -2.63 22.82
CA ILE A 226 -32.41 -1.79 24.01
C ILE A 226 -33.44 -0.65 24.05
N VAL A 227 -33.58 0.10 22.95
CA VAL A 227 -34.52 1.23 22.86
C VAL A 227 -35.97 0.75 23.00
N ALA A 228 -36.35 -0.36 22.38
CA ALA A 228 -37.68 -0.91 22.51
C ALA A 228 -37.99 -1.44 23.93
N ALA A 229 -37.01 -2.04 24.63
CA ALA A 229 -37.15 -2.46 26.02
C ALA A 229 -37.36 -1.29 27.00
N ILE A 230 -36.80 -0.12 26.69
CA ILE A 230 -36.98 1.13 27.43
C ILE A 230 -38.37 1.74 27.15
N LEU A 231 -38.80 1.77 25.88
CA LEU A 231 -40.06 2.41 25.46
C LEU A 231 -41.32 1.59 25.78
N TYR A 232 -41.27 0.25 25.68
CA TYR A 232 -42.46 -0.61 25.78
C TYR A 232 -42.62 -1.27 27.17
N ARG A 233 -43.79 -1.05 27.80
CA ARG A 233 -44.09 -1.53 29.16
C ARG A 233 -44.64 -2.96 29.26
N ARG A 234 -45.14 -3.57 28.18
CA ARG A 234 -45.73 -4.93 28.20
C ARG A 234 -44.63 -6.00 28.34
N LYS A 235 -44.76 -6.91 29.32
CA LYS A 235 -43.78 -7.99 29.59
C LYS A 235 -43.39 -8.78 28.32
N ALA A 236 -44.37 -9.19 27.50
CA ALA A 236 -44.12 -9.92 26.26
C ALA A 236 -43.21 -9.19 25.26
N PHE A 237 -43.38 -7.86 25.11
CA PHE A 237 -42.50 -7.06 24.26
C PHE A 237 -41.07 -7.02 24.81
N LYS A 238 -40.89 -6.95 26.13
CA LYS A 238 -39.54 -6.96 26.73
C LYS A 238 -38.77 -8.27 26.48
N VAL A 239 -39.47 -9.41 26.38
CA VAL A 239 -38.85 -10.68 26.00
C VAL A 239 -38.34 -10.61 24.55
N ILE A 240 -39.18 -10.16 23.61
CA ILE A 240 -38.77 -9.97 22.20
C ILE A 240 -37.59 -9.00 22.10
N CYS A 241 -37.64 -7.87 22.82
CA CYS A 241 -36.56 -6.89 22.84
C CYS A 241 -35.25 -7.48 23.39
N CYS A 242 -35.31 -8.30 24.45
CA CYS A 242 -34.15 -8.99 25.01
C CYS A 242 -33.55 -10.00 24.02
N ILE A 243 -34.39 -10.76 23.30
CA ILE A 243 -33.94 -11.67 22.25
C ILE A 243 -33.24 -10.89 21.12
N LEU A 244 -33.87 -9.83 20.59
CA LEU A 244 -33.27 -9.00 19.53
C LEU A 244 -31.94 -8.38 19.98
N SER A 245 -31.86 -7.87 21.21
CA SER A 245 -30.59 -7.35 21.75
C SER A 245 -29.53 -8.43 21.95
N THR A 246 -29.92 -9.63 22.39
CA THR A 246 -28.98 -10.75 22.59
C THR A 246 -28.45 -11.25 21.24
N THR A 247 -29.32 -11.44 20.23
CA THR A 247 -28.91 -11.75 18.86
C THR A 247 -28.02 -10.67 18.26
N GLY A 248 -28.32 -9.39 18.52
CA GLY A 248 -27.47 -8.27 18.15
C GLY A 248 -26.09 -8.32 18.81
N CYS A 249 -26.02 -8.49 20.14
CA CYS A 249 -24.77 -8.69 20.88
C CYS A 249 -23.94 -9.86 20.33
N VAL A 250 -24.57 -11.01 20.06
CA VAL A 250 -23.91 -12.21 19.51
C VAL A 250 -23.38 -11.95 18.10
N GLY A 251 -24.17 -11.34 17.23
CA GLY A 251 -23.74 -11.01 15.86
C GLY A 251 -22.60 -9.99 15.81
N VAL A 252 -22.65 -8.95 16.67
CA VAL A 252 -21.53 -8.01 16.84
C VAL A 252 -20.30 -8.72 17.40
N GLY A 253 -20.47 -9.58 18.41
CA GLY A 253 -19.38 -10.37 19.00
C GLY A 253 -18.71 -11.32 18.00
N LEU A 254 -19.48 -11.98 17.13
CA LEU A 254 -18.97 -12.86 16.08
C LEU A 254 -18.16 -12.10 15.02
N VAL A 255 -18.62 -10.91 14.61
CA VAL A 255 -17.88 -10.09 13.64
C VAL A 255 -16.62 -9.49 14.28
N LEU A 256 -16.69 -9.02 15.53
CA LEU A 256 -15.50 -8.56 16.27
C LEU A 256 -14.49 -9.71 16.45
N TRP A 257 -14.93 -10.92 16.79
CA TRP A 257 -14.10 -12.13 16.87
C TRP A 257 -13.42 -12.48 15.55
N TYR A 258 -14.11 -12.29 14.42
CA TYR A 258 -13.51 -12.45 13.08
C TYR A 258 -12.44 -11.39 12.78
N TYR A 259 -12.66 -10.12 13.16
CA TYR A 259 -11.66 -9.06 13.01
C TYR A 259 -10.49 -9.18 13.98
N LEU A 260 -10.69 -9.71 15.19
CA LEU A 260 -9.66 -9.87 16.23
C LEU A 260 -8.81 -11.13 16.07
N LYS A 261 -9.19 -12.08 15.19
CA LYS A 261 -8.34 -13.21 14.80
C LYS A 261 -7.27 -12.79 13.79
N ASP A 262 -6.13 -13.50 13.78
CA ASP A 262 -5.05 -13.30 12.80
C ASP A 262 -5.42 -13.72 11.36
N GLY A 263 -6.59 -14.33 11.15
CA GLY A 263 -7.11 -14.74 9.84
C GLY A 263 -7.08 -16.25 9.62
N PHE A 264 -6.64 -16.70 8.44
CA PHE A 264 -6.69 -18.08 7.95
C PHE A 264 -5.37 -18.52 7.32
N ASP A 265 -5.13 -19.82 7.32
CA ASP A 265 -3.99 -20.40 6.59
C ASP A 265 -4.21 -20.32 5.07
N THR A 266 -3.11 -20.16 4.35
CA THR A 266 -3.07 -20.23 2.88
C THR A 266 -2.50 -21.58 2.46
N GLU A 267 -3.29 -22.36 1.72
CA GLU A 267 -2.90 -23.66 1.19
C GLU A 267 -1.83 -23.51 0.09
N ILE A 268 -0.57 -23.46 0.50
CA ILE A 268 0.62 -23.60 -0.35
C ILE A 268 1.49 -24.67 0.30
N THR A 269 1.64 -25.81 -0.38
CA THR A 269 2.57 -26.87 0.03
C THR A 269 3.98 -26.31 0.10
N VAL A 270 4.70 -26.57 1.20
CA VAL A 270 6.14 -26.32 1.24
C VAL A 270 6.84 -27.44 0.51
N THR A 271 7.35 -27.14 -0.68
CA THR A 271 8.05 -28.07 -1.55
C THR A 271 9.55 -27.85 -1.36
N ILE A 272 10.16 -28.57 -0.42
CA ILE A 272 11.63 -28.68 -0.42
C ILE A 272 12.01 -29.55 -1.63
N PRO A 273 12.90 -29.08 -2.52
CA PRO A 273 13.48 -29.95 -3.54
C PRO A 273 14.25 -31.09 -2.88
N SER A 274 13.89 -32.34 -3.17
CA SER A 274 14.51 -33.54 -2.58
C SER A 274 15.92 -33.84 -3.12
N GLU A 275 16.35 -33.08 -4.12
CA GLU A 275 17.66 -33.16 -4.74
C GLU A 275 18.77 -32.80 -3.74
N ARG A 276 19.71 -33.72 -3.54
CA ARG A 276 20.93 -33.43 -2.77
C ARG A 276 21.80 -32.48 -3.58
N PHE A 277 21.92 -31.23 -3.13
CA PHE A 277 22.86 -30.30 -3.73
C PHE A 277 24.30 -30.81 -3.56
N PRO A 278 25.14 -30.81 -4.63
CA PRO A 278 26.47 -31.42 -4.59
C PRO A 278 27.44 -30.66 -3.68
N HIS A 279 27.17 -29.37 -3.45
CA HIS A 279 27.97 -28.49 -2.61
C HIS A 279 27.03 -27.72 -1.67
N ASN A 280 27.25 -27.88 -0.37
CA ASN A 280 26.54 -27.16 0.69
C ASN A 280 27.48 -26.14 1.33
N LEU A 281 26.92 -25.05 1.86
CA LEU A 281 27.66 -24.07 2.61
C LEU A 281 28.18 -24.69 3.91
N THR A 282 29.49 -24.56 4.17
CA THR A 282 30.18 -25.32 5.23
C THR A 282 30.03 -24.74 6.64
N ASN A 283 29.60 -23.49 6.76
CA ASN A 283 29.44 -22.77 8.03
C ASN A 283 28.25 -21.81 7.92
N ASP A 284 27.51 -21.62 9.03
CA ASP A 284 26.42 -20.64 9.09
C ASP A 284 26.97 -19.20 9.17
N PRO A 285 26.76 -18.35 8.15
CA PRO A 285 27.25 -16.97 8.15
C PRO A 285 26.46 -16.06 9.09
N SER A 286 25.27 -16.45 9.55
CA SER A 286 24.44 -15.67 10.47
C SER A 286 25.02 -15.59 11.90
N LEU A 287 25.99 -16.45 12.22
CA LEU A 287 26.63 -16.51 13.52
C LEU A 287 27.47 -15.24 13.80
N ASN A 288 27.60 -14.92 15.08
CA ASN A 288 28.48 -13.82 15.50
C ASN A 288 29.94 -14.21 15.26
N GLY A 289 30.77 -13.27 14.81
CA GLY A 289 32.20 -13.47 14.63
C GLY A 289 32.99 -13.32 15.93
N ASN A 290 34.31 -13.52 15.82
CA ASN A 290 35.22 -13.59 16.97
C ASN A 290 35.55 -12.22 17.61
N CYS A 291 35.10 -11.09 17.05
CA CYS A 291 35.35 -9.78 17.63
C CYS A 291 34.33 -9.46 18.73
N SER A 292 34.79 -8.90 19.84
CA SER A 292 33.92 -8.06 20.67
C SER A 292 33.57 -6.78 19.92
N TYR A 293 32.55 -6.04 20.35
CA TYR A 293 32.19 -4.75 19.76
C TYR A 293 31.89 -3.71 20.83
N LEU A 294 32.02 -2.43 20.47
CA LEU A 294 31.46 -1.30 21.20
C LEU A 294 30.37 -0.64 20.36
N SER A 295 29.31 -0.17 21.03
CA SER A 295 28.28 0.67 20.43
C SER A 295 28.40 2.12 20.90
N MET A 296 27.98 3.05 20.05
CA MET A 296 27.85 4.47 20.39
C MET A 296 26.83 5.15 19.46
N THR A 297 26.41 6.36 19.82
CA THR A 297 25.54 7.19 18.98
C THR A 297 26.19 8.52 18.66
N TYR A 298 25.81 9.10 17.53
CA TYR A 298 26.15 10.45 17.13
C TYR A 298 24.89 11.20 16.71
N GLY A 299 24.89 12.52 16.85
CA GLY A 299 23.71 13.32 16.54
C GLY A 299 23.88 14.81 16.82
N SER A 300 22.81 15.56 16.53
CA SER A 300 22.80 17.03 16.58
C SER A 300 22.95 17.65 17.98
N GLY A 301 22.89 16.85 19.05
CA GLY A 301 22.93 17.34 20.44
C GLY A 301 21.60 17.94 20.93
N ILE A 302 20.66 18.23 20.03
CA ILE A 302 19.38 18.91 20.35
C ILE A 302 18.11 18.06 20.15
N ASP A 303 18.22 16.82 19.64
CA ASP A 303 17.09 15.92 19.29
C ASP A 303 16.05 15.68 20.41
N ARG A 304 14.90 15.07 20.10
CA ARG A 304 13.94 14.55 21.08
C ARG A 304 14.43 13.29 21.82
N ARG A 305 15.20 12.44 21.14
CA ARG A 305 15.82 11.23 21.71
C ARG A 305 17.11 11.63 22.41
N MET A 306 17.23 11.29 23.69
CA MET A 306 18.43 11.61 24.48
C MET A 306 19.72 11.13 23.80
N ASP A 307 19.69 9.94 23.21
CA ASP A 307 20.80 9.29 22.50
C ASP A 307 21.37 10.08 21.30
N TYR A 308 20.58 10.95 20.67
CA TYR A 308 21.04 11.85 19.59
C TYR A 308 21.04 13.32 20.02
N GLY A 309 20.39 13.62 21.15
CA GLY A 309 20.48 14.87 21.89
C GLY A 309 21.64 14.85 22.89
N ILE A 310 21.35 15.24 24.13
CA ILE A 310 22.34 15.45 25.22
C ILE A 310 23.18 14.23 25.65
N LYS A 311 22.92 13.02 25.13
CA LYS A 311 23.72 11.80 25.36
C LYS A 311 24.46 11.29 24.11
N ALA A 312 24.40 12.01 23.00
CA ALA A 312 25.17 11.67 21.80
C ALA A 312 26.67 11.62 22.15
N SER A 313 27.34 10.52 21.78
CA SER A 313 28.76 10.30 22.10
C SER A 313 29.70 11.15 21.24
N ILE A 314 29.24 11.59 20.07
CA ILE A 314 29.88 12.59 19.21
C ILE A 314 28.77 13.53 18.68
N ILE A 315 28.99 14.84 18.78
CA ILE A 315 28.09 15.84 18.19
C ILE A 315 28.44 16.02 16.70
N THR A 316 27.41 16.02 15.85
CA THR A 316 27.54 16.19 14.39
C THR A 316 26.99 17.54 13.90
N PRO A 317 27.49 18.05 12.76
CA PRO A 317 26.85 19.14 12.05
C PRO A 317 25.51 18.71 11.44
N THR A 318 24.72 19.69 11.02
CA THR A 318 23.47 19.51 10.29
C THR A 318 23.65 19.71 8.78
N VAL A 319 22.69 19.24 7.98
CA VAL A 319 22.68 19.35 6.51
C VAL A 319 21.51 20.24 6.06
N ASP A 320 21.77 21.18 5.14
CA ASP A 320 20.74 21.97 4.46
C ASP A 320 20.30 21.25 3.17
N LEU A 321 19.05 20.78 3.17
CA LEU A 321 18.33 20.26 1.99
C LEU A 321 17.07 21.09 1.70
N SER A 322 16.98 22.33 2.19
CA SER A 322 15.79 23.21 2.05
C SER A 322 15.51 23.69 0.61
N SER A 323 16.46 23.47 -0.29
CA SER A 323 16.33 23.57 -1.74
C SER A 323 15.65 22.35 -2.38
N ILE A 324 15.76 21.17 -1.74
CA ILE A 324 15.35 19.85 -2.23
C ILE A 324 14.01 19.41 -1.65
N ILE A 325 13.81 19.55 -0.34
CA ILE A 325 12.61 19.06 0.36
C ILE A 325 11.90 20.14 1.19
N THR A 326 10.64 19.87 1.51
CA THR A 326 9.87 20.48 2.60
C THR A 326 9.33 19.37 3.50
N ILE A 327 9.71 19.34 4.78
CA ILE A 327 9.22 18.37 5.77
C ILE A 327 8.01 18.91 6.55
N SER A 328 7.18 18.01 7.07
CA SER A 328 5.94 18.39 7.74
C SER A 328 6.16 19.21 9.02
N SER A 329 5.26 20.16 9.30
CA SER A 329 5.24 20.96 10.54
C SER A 329 5.11 20.12 11.82
N PHE A 330 4.68 18.86 11.69
CA PHE A 330 4.74 17.87 12.76
C PHE A 330 6.17 17.39 12.98
N ASN A 331 6.84 16.89 11.92
CA ASN A 331 8.23 16.42 12.01
C ASN A 331 9.16 17.54 12.51
N LYS A 332 9.05 18.78 12.00
CA LYS A 332 9.88 19.91 12.47
C LYS A 332 9.83 20.09 13.99
N ARG A 333 8.61 20.06 14.56
CA ARG A 333 8.37 20.20 16.01
C ARG A 333 8.88 18.99 16.80
N VAL A 334 8.74 17.79 16.24
CA VAL A 334 9.07 16.53 16.91
C VAL A 334 10.57 16.26 16.93
N PHE A 335 11.30 16.55 15.85
CA PHE A 335 12.76 16.38 15.77
C PHE A 335 13.54 17.65 16.14
N LYS A 336 12.84 18.79 16.31
CA LYS A 336 13.41 20.12 16.60
C LYS A 336 14.41 20.60 15.53
N CYS A 337 14.12 20.25 14.28
CA CYS A 337 14.91 20.61 13.11
C CYS A 337 14.02 21.22 12.02
N ASP A 338 14.63 21.80 11.00
CA ASP A 338 13.97 22.08 9.72
C ASP A 338 14.89 21.68 8.57
N GLU A 339 14.46 21.93 7.34
CA GLU A 339 15.16 21.48 6.13
C GLU A 339 16.52 22.16 5.93
N SER A 340 16.79 23.29 6.59
CA SER A 340 18.10 23.96 6.58
C SER A 340 19.08 23.39 7.63
N ALA A 341 18.58 22.59 8.57
CA ALA A 341 19.33 22.07 9.69
C ALA A 341 18.92 20.61 10.02
N LEU A 342 18.91 19.73 9.01
CA LEU A 342 18.57 18.32 9.19
C LEU A 342 19.69 17.59 9.95
N PRO A 343 19.37 16.75 10.94
CA PRO A 343 20.38 16.17 11.81
C PRO A 343 21.07 14.96 11.18
N LEU A 344 22.41 14.93 11.18
CA LEU A 344 23.18 13.71 10.93
C LEU A 344 23.19 12.86 12.20
N ASN A 345 22.11 12.11 12.43
CA ASN A 345 21.95 11.20 13.56
C ASN A 345 22.26 9.74 13.17
N GLY A 346 22.77 8.93 14.09
CA GLY A 346 22.93 7.49 13.87
C GLY A 346 23.60 6.72 15.00
N ARG A 347 23.57 5.40 14.89
CA ARG A 347 24.16 4.44 15.83
C ARG A 347 25.24 3.63 15.14
N VAL A 348 26.43 3.57 15.75
CA VAL A 348 27.58 2.81 15.25
C VAL A 348 27.84 1.63 16.17
N TRP A 349 28.06 0.45 15.59
CA TRP A 349 28.69 -0.69 16.24
C TRP A 349 30.04 -0.93 15.55
N HIS A 350 31.13 -0.94 16.32
CA HIS A 350 32.48 -1.16 15.79
C HIS A 350 33.18 -2.33 16.51
N PRO A 351 33.98 -3.15 15.82
CA PRO A 351 34.76 -4.20 16.45
C PRO A 351 35.76 -3.61 17.44
N VAL A 352 36.12 -4.42 18.44
CA VAL A 352 37.27 -4.23 19.33
C VAL A 352 37.97 -5.58 19.47
N ASN A 353 39.26 -5.59 19.17
CA ASN A 353 40.15 -6.74 19.33
C ASN A 353 41.51 -6.20 19.77
N ALA A 354 42.07 -6.73 20.86
CA ALA A 354 43.27 -6.21 21.51
C ALA A 354 44.52 -6.18 20.61
N ASN A 355 44.55 -7.03 19.58
CA ASN A 355 45.71 -7.19 18.68
C ASN A 355 45.51 -6.56 17.29
N ASP A 356 44.33 -5.99 17.00
CA ASP A 356 43.87 -5.77 15.62
C ASP A 356 43.09 -4.43 15.48
N ASP A 357 43.43 -3.45 16.30
CA ASP A 357 42.82 -2.10 16.32
C ASP A 357 43.54 -1.09 15.38
N ILE A 358 44.46 -1.61 14.54
CA ILE A 358 45.36 -0.85 13.65
C ILE A 358 44.87 -0.88 12.18
N HIS A 359 44.15 -1.92 11.78
CA HIS A 359 43.73 -2.10 10.38
C HIS A 359 42.37 -1.45 10.09
N PRO A 360 42.24 -0.66 9.00
CA PRO A 360 40.95 -0.15 8.53
C PRO A 360 39.94 -1.27 8.31
N ARG A 361 38.67 -1.01 8.67
CA ARG A 361 37.58 -1.99 8.58
C ARG A 361 36.53 -1.57 7.54
N PRO A 362 36.05 -2.49 6.69
CA PRO A 362 34.96 -2.23 5.76
C PRO A 362 33.70 -1.75 6.47
N ILE A 363 32.98 -0.82 5.84
CA ILE A 363 31.84 -0.10 6.42
C ILE A 363 30.54 -0.64 5.84
N VAL A 364 29.52 -0.82 6.67
CA VAL A 364 28.16 -1.15 6.24
C VAL A 364 27.16 -0.13 6.79
N ILE A 365 26.57 0.66 5.91
CA ILE A 365 25.52 1.62 6.26
C ILE A 365 24.16 0.93 6.19
N LEU A 366 23.32 1.06 7.21
CA LEU A 366 21.97 0.48 7.30
C LEU A 366 20.94 1.61 7.24
N VAL A 367 20.02 1.55 6.27
CA VAL A 367 19.08 2.63 5.94
C VAL A 367 17.65 2.13 6.03
N HIS A 368 16.86 2.70 6.94
CA HIS A 368 15.44 2.42 7.01
C HIS A 368 14.65 3.14 5.91
N GLY A 369 13.51 2.57 5.53
CA GLY A 369 12.54 3.20 4.62
C GLY A 369 11.55 4.10 5.34
N ASN A 370 10.47 4.44 4.64
CA ASN A 370 9.35 5.17 5.21
C ASN A 370 8.55 4.28 6.17
N HIS A 371 8.23 4.81 7.35
CA HIS A 371 7.28 4.23 8.31
C HIS A 371 6.59 5.39 9.06
N LEU A 372 5.95 5.16 10.21
CA LEU A 372 5.53 6.27 11.09
C LEU A 372 6.76 7.03 11.62
N SER A 373 6.82 8.35 11.42
CA SER A 373 7.97 9.17 11.83
C SER A 373 8.28 9.09 13.32
N THR A 374 7.27 8.85 14.16
CA THR A 374 7.42 8.77 15.61
C THR A 374 8.26 7.59 16.11
N GLU A 375 8.26 6.45 15.41
CA GLU A 375 8.93 5.20 15.81
C GLU A 375 10.42 5.21 15.45
N SER A 376 11.28 4.70 16.33
CA SER A 376 12.72 4.64 16.03
C SER A 376 13.01 3.50 15.05
N SER A 377 13.12 3.81 13.76
CA SER A 377 13.30 2.80 12.71
C SER A 377 14.75 2.33 12.57
N GLU A 378 15.71 3.13 13.06
CA GLU A 378 17.15 2.87 12.98
C GLU A 378 17.64 1.84 14.00
N ILE A 379 17.05 1.81 15.20
CA ILE A 379 17.37 0.78 16.22
C ILE A 379 16.88 -0.61 15.80
N GLY A 380 15.93 -0.65 14.85
CA GLY A 380 15.35 -1.84 14.24
C GLY A 380 16.35 -2.85 13.65
N TYR A 381 17.59 -2.42 13.39
CA TYR A 381 18.66 -3.23 12.79
C TYR A 381 19.81 -3.54 13.75
N GLU A 382 19.65 -3.35 15.07
CA GLU A 382 20.72 -3.67 16.03
C GLU A 382 21.19 -5.13 15.95
N TYR A 383 20.30 -6.07 15.64
CA TYR A 383 20.64 -7.48 15.44
C TYR A 383 21.53 -7.74 14.20
N LEU A 384 21.49 -6.85 13.20
CA LEU A 384 22.41 -6.85 12.06
C LEU A 384 23.69 -6.10 12.39
N GLY A 385 23.60 -4.93 13.03
CA GLY A 385 24.75 -4.09 13.37
C GLY A 385 25.72 -4.77 14.34
N THR A 386 25.21 -5.44 15.36
CA THR A 386 26.01 -6.22 16.33
C THR A 386 26.64 -7.46 15.69
N MET A 387 25.91 -8.19 14.85
CA MET A 387 26.44 -9.30 14.05
C MET A 387 27.60 -8.83 13.16
N LEU A 388 27.37 -7.80 12.34
CA LEU A 388 28.38 -7.24 11.44
C LEU A 388 29.61 -6.75 12.22
N ALA A 389 29.43 -6.06 13.35
CA ALA A 389 30.53 -5.64 14.20
C ALA A 389 31.33 -6.81 14.79
N SER A 390 30.67 -7.88 15.25
CA SER A 390 31.36 -9.09 15.73
C SER A 390 32.15 -9.82 14.62
N GLN A 391 31.71 -9.68 13.37
CA GLN A 391 32.41 -10.19 12.18
C GLN A 391 33.51 -9.22 11.67
N GLY A 392 33.73 -8.07 12.30
CA GLY A 392 34.80 -7.12 11.94
C GLY A 392 34.43 -6.03 10.93
N PHE A 393 33.15 -5.69 10.80
CA PHE A 393 32.67 -4.53 10.01
C PHE A 393 32.37 -3.31 10.88
N ILE A 394 32.47 -2.10 10.32
CA ILE A 394 31.91 -0.89 10.94
C ILE A 394 30.44 -0.79 10.51
N ALA A 395 29.51 -1.16 11.38
CA ALA A 395 28.08 -1.07 11.07
C ALA A 395 27.50 0.26 11.57
N VAL A 396 26.78 0.98 10.70
CA VAL A 396 26.18 2.28 11.02
C VAL A 396 24.71 2.29 10.62
N SER A 397 23.79 2.32 11.58
CA SER A 397 22.36 2.52 11.31
C SER A 397 22.02 4.01 11.39
N VAL A 398 21.53 4.58 10.29
CA VAL A 398 21.31 6.02 10.13
C VAL A 398 19.87 6.37 10.47
N ASP A 399 19.69 7.39 11.32
CA ASP A 399 18.39 7.94 11.65
C ASP A 399 17.96 8.93 10.56
N MET A 400 16.88 8.60 9.86
CA MET A 400 16.23 9.45 8.85
C MET A 400 14.74 9.64 9.17
N ASN A 401 14.34 9.46 10.43
CA ASN A 401 12.93 9.45 10.83
C ASN A 401 12.21 10.80 10.64
N PHE A 402 12.94 11.91 10.45
CA PHE A 402 12.40 13.21 10.06
C PHE A 402 11.92 13.27 8.59
N LEU A 403 12.37 12.34 7.72
CA LEU A 403 11.90 12.16 6.34
C LEU A 403 10.70 11.21 6.23
N ASN A 404 10.35 10.49 7.30
CA ASN A 404 9.22 9.57 7.32
C ASN A 404 7.87 10.30 7.41
N ALA A 405 6.80 9.65 6.95
CA ALA A 405 5.44 10.14 7.01
C ALA A 405 5.01 10.47 8.47
N ALA A 406 4.42 11.66 8.65
CA ALA A 406 3.90 12.05 9.95
C ALA A 406 2.55 11.39 10.26
N PRO A 407 2.17 11.17 11.54
CA PRO A 407 0.86 10.67 11.95
C PRO A 407 -0.34 11.52 11.51
N THR A 408 -0.11 12.73 10.98
CA THR A 408 -1.14 13.58 10.37
C THR A 408 -1.38 13.26 8.88
N PHE A 409 -0.78 12.20 8.34
CA PHE A 409 -0.74 11.83 6.92
C PHE A 409 -0.16 12.92 6.00
N SER A 410 0.64 13.84 6.54
CA SER A 410 1.37 14.82 5.75
C SER A 410 2.63 14.20 5.14
N GLN A 411 2.74 14.31 3.81
CA GLN A 411 3.85 13.81 3.02
C GLN A 411 5.02 14.82 2.97
N ILE A 412 6.19 14.38 2.51
CA ILE A 412 7.32 15.25 2.21
C ILE A 412 7.09 15.94 0.86
N GLY A 413 7.10 17.27 0.85
CA GLY A 413 7.02 18.06 -0.38
C GLY A 413 8.41 18.36 -0.97
N TYR A 414 8.43 18.96 -2.15
CA TYR A 414 9.65 19.54 -2.73
C TYR A 414 10.09 20.80 -1.97
N GLY A 415 11.37 21.14 -2.08
CA GLY A 415 11.99 22.32 -1.49
C GLY A 415 11.92 23.56 -2.36
N LYS A 416 12.44 24.67 -1.84
CA LYS A 416 12.31 26.03 -2.38
C LYS A 416 12.88 26.23 -3.79
N LEU A 417 13.73 25.32 -4.27
CA LEU A 417 14.54 25.50 -5.47
C LEU A 417 14.29 24.45 -6.56
N SER A 418 13.25 23.62 -6.41
CA SER A 418 12.80 22.72 -7.45
C SER A 418 12.21 23.51 -8.63
N GLN A 419 13.05 23.80 -9.64
CA GLN A 419 12.61 24.43 -10.89
C GLN A 419 11.55 23.58 -11.60
N MET A 420 11.45 22.29 -11.31
CA MET A 420 10.48 21.37 -11.90
C MET A 420 9.02 21.78 -11.64
N ILE A 421 8.74 22.33 -10.45
CA ILE A 421 7.41 22.86 -10.07
C ILE A 421 6.99 24.00 -11.01
N LYS A 422 7.95 24.84 -11.44
CA LYS A 422 7.71 25.98 -12.36
C LYS A 422 7.31 25.53 -13.77
N TYR A 423 7.62 24.28 -14.15
CA TYR A 423 7.40 23.73 -15.49
C TYR A 423 6.28 22.68 -15.55
N ASP A 424 5.58 22.41 -14.45
CA ASP A 424 4.52 21.39 -14.34
C ASP A 424 5.00 19.97 -14.70
N LEU A 425 6.27 19.67 -14.42
CA LEU A 425 6.95 18.40 -14.77
C LEU A 425 6.98 17.39 -13.60
N ASP A 426 6.03 17.47 -12.68
CA ASP A 426 6.02 16.72 -11.42
C ASP A 426 5.51 15.26 -11.56
N TYR A 427 6.22 14.50 -12.39
CA TYR A 427 6.07 13.04 -12.48
C TYR A 427 7.05 12.34 -11.54
N HIS A 428 6.57 11.96 -10.35
CA HIS A 428 7.18 10.97 -9.43
C HIS A 428 8.72 11.05 -9.29
N ARG A 429 9.22 12.16 -8.72
CA ARG A 429 10.66 12.37 -8.49
C ARG A 429 11.05 12.39 -7.02
N GLY A 430 10.42 11.52 -6.22
CA GLY A 430 10.70 11.23 -4.80
C GLY A 430 11.70 12.15 -4.09
N PRO A 431 11.33 13.40 -3.77
CA PRO A 431 12.26 14.35 -3.12
C PRO A 431 12.74 13.82 -1.76
N GLU A 432 11.91 13.01 -1.10
CA GLU A 432 12.23 12.21 0.08
C GLU A 432 13.39 11.22 -0.14
N LEU A 433 13.41 10.50 -1.27
CA LEU A 433 14.48 9.57 -1.65
C LEU A 433 15.78 10.31 -2.01
N VAL A 434 15.67 11.43 -2.72
CA VAL A 434 16.82 12.31 -3.03
C VAL A 434 17.47 12.79 -1.73
N ALA A 435 16.66 13.15 -0.72
CA ALA A 435 17.16 13.50 0.60
C ALA A 435 17.81 12.32 1.34
N ARG A 436 17.20 11.13 1.37
CA ARG A 436 17.83 9.93 1.97
C ARG A 436 19.20 9.65 1.33
N ALA A 437 19.27 9.68 0.00
CA ALA A 437 20.50 9.43 -0.74
C ALA A 437 21.63 10.41 -0.37
N ILE A 438 21.30 11.70 -0.21
CA ILE A 438 22.27 12.71 0.23
C ILE A 438 22.66 12.50 1.70
N MET A 439 21.72 12.14 2.59
CA MET A 439 22.04 11.86 4.01
C MET A 439 22.92 10.60 4.18
N ILE A 440 22.85 9.60 3.29
CA ILE A 440 23.80 8.48 3.23
C ILE A 440 25.22 9.01 2.92
N LEU A 441 25.35 9.86 1.90
CA LEU A 441 26.64 10.36 1.42
C LEU A 441 27.27 11.39 2.37
N GLU A 442 26.45 12.23 3.01
CA GLU A 442 26.88 13.10 4.11
C GLU A 442 27.28 12.31 5.37
N THR A 443 26.64 11.18 5.66
CA THR A 443 27.09 10.25 6.71
C THR A 443 28.48 9.67 6.37
N LEU A 444 28.70 9.18 5.16
CA LEU A 444 30.02 8.68 4.72
C LEU A 444 31.09 9.78 4.73
N LYS A 445 30.71 11.03 4.41
CA LYS A 445 31.58 12.22 4.48
C LYS A 445 31.94 12.56 5.93
N GLN A 446 30.99 12.46 6.86
CA GLN A 446 31.25 12.64 8.29
C GLN A 446 32.14 11.54 8.88
N LEU A 447 31.96 10.29 8.44
CA LEU A 447 32.85 9.17 8.77
C LEU A 447 34.29 9.42 8.27
N ARG A 448 34.46 9.90 7.03
CA ARG A 448 35.78 10.27 6.50
C ARG A 448 36.47 11.35 7.34
N LEU A 449 35.76 12.42 7.74
CA LEU A 449 36.31 13.46 8.61
C LEU A 449 36.80 12.87 9.95
N TRP A 450 36.08 11.90 10.52
CA TRP A 450 36.51 11.20 11.74
C TRP A 450 37.70 10.25 11.51
N ASN A 451 37.84 9.68 10.31
CA ASN A 451 38.98 8.85 9.92
C ASN A 451 40.27 9.68 9.82
N GLU A 452 40.16 10.98 9.52
CA GLU A 452 41.27 11.93 9.31
C GLU A 452 41.67 12.70 10.58
N GLN A 453 40.77 12.84 11.57
CA GLN A 453 41.00 13.59 12.81
C GLN A 453 41.73 12.77 13.89
N LEU A 454 42.98 13.14 14.24
CA LEU A 454 43.79 12.42 15.26
C LEU A 454 43.11 12.30 16.64
N THR A 455 42.25 13.24 17.02
CA THR A 455 41.52 13.25 18.29
C THR A 455 40.27 12.38 18.29
N ASN A 456 39.91 11.79 17.14
CA ASN A 456 38.71 10.98 16.99
C ASN A 456 39.00 9.48 17.17
N ARG A 457 38.10 8.76 17.85
CA ARG A 457 38.21 7.30 18.08
C ARG A 457 38.27 6.46 16.81
N PHE A 458 37.83 7.00 15.67
CA PHE A 458 37.85 6.35 14.36
C PHE A 458 39.07 6.70 13.50
N TYR A 459 40.03 7.46 14.01
CA TYR A 459 41.24 7.86 13.26
C TYR A 459 41.95 6.64 12.63
N LYS A 460 42.05 6.62 11.29
CA LYS A 460 42.60 5.53 10.46
C LYS A 460 41.93 4.15 10.63
N LYS A 461 40.73 4.06 11.23
CA LYS A 461 40.01 2.78 11.45
C LYS A 461 38.98 2.44 10.39
N LEU A 462 38.66 3.36 9.49
CA LEU A 462 37.58 3.21 8.52
C LEU A 462 38.12 2.97 7.11
N ASP A 463 37.69 1.88 6.47
CA ASP A 463 37.99 1.61 5.07
C ASP A 463 36.92 2.26 4.18
N LEU A 464 37.30 3.36 3.51
CA LEU A 464 36.44 4.15 2.63
C LEU A 464 36.38 3.59 1.20
N GLU A 465 37.16 2.55 0.90
CA GLU A 465 37.20 1.86 -0.40
C GLU A 465 36.43 0.54 -0.40
N ASN A 466 36.01 0.03 0.77
CA ASN A 466 35.15 -1.14 0.92
C ASN A 466 33.88 -0.80 1.71
N ILE A 467 32.91 -0.18 1.03
CA ILE A 467 31.62 0.20 1.61
C ILE A 467 30.48 -0.66 1.02
N GLY A 468 29.66 -1.20 1.91
CA GLY A 468 28.35 -1.75 1.61
C GLY A 468 27.23 -0.84 2.09
N LEU A 469 26.11 -0.82 1.37
CA LEU A 469 24.88 -0.14 1.78
C LEU A 469 23.75 -1.18 1.88
N MET A 470 23.02 -1.17 2.99
CA MET A 470 21.74 -1.85 3.16
C MET A 470 20.61 -0.83 3.16
N GLY A 471 19.52 -1.13 2.46
CA GLY A 471 18.32 -0.31 2.45
C GLY A 471 17.04 -1.14 2.52
N HIS A 472 16.12 -0.78 3.40
CA HIS A 472 14.80 -1.40 3.54
C HIS A 472 13.72 -0.49 2.92
N SER A 473 12.79 -1.03 2.12
CA SER A 473 11.68 -0.25 1.52
C SER A 473 12.23 0.91 0.68
N ARG A 474 11.79 2.16 0.91
CA ARG A 474 12.39 3.36 0.31
C ARG A 474 13.89 3.51 0.58
N GLY A 475 14.40 2.96 1.68
CA GLY A 475 15.83 2.85 1.92
C GLY A 475 16.54 2.02 0.84
N GLY A 476 15.90 0.95 0.34
CA GLY A 476 16.42 0.08 -0.71
C GLY A 476 16.60 0.77 -2.06
N GLU A 477 15.75 1.76 -2.37
CA GLU A 477 15.94 2.63 -3.53
C GLU A 477 16.96 3.74 -3.24
N ALA A 478 16.92 4.33 -2.04
CA ALA A 478 17.86 5.37 -1.63
C ALA A 478 19.33 4.94 -1.67
N ILE A 479 19.66 3.67 -1.41
CA ILE A 479 21.04 3.18 -1.55
C ILE A 479 21.52 3.12 -3.01
N VAL A 480 20.60 2.86 -3.97
CA VAL A 480 20.91 2.88 -5.41
C VAL A 480 21.14 4.32 -5.88
N ILE A 481 20.29 5.24 -5.42
CA ILE A 481 20.41 6.67 -5.70
C ILE A 481 21.71 7.23 -5.10
N ALA A 482 22.06 6.85 -3.87
CA ALA A 482 23.33 7.22 -3.25
C ALA A 482 24.54 6.69 -4.02
N HIS A 483 24.52 5.43 -4.49
CA HIS A 483 25.57 4.88 -5.34
C HIS A 483 25.77 5.68 -6.64
N LEU A 484 24.68 6.10 -7.29
CA LEU A 484 24.75 6.95 -8.48
C LEU A 484 25.27 8.36 -8.16
N PHE A 485 24.67 9.04 -7.17
CA PHE A 485 25.04 10.40 -6.77
C PHE A 485 26.50 10.51 -6.27
N ASN A 486 27.04 9.44 -5.69
CA ASN A 486 28.44 9.34 -5.22
C ASN A 486 29.49 9.67 -6.29
N LYS A 487 29.17 9.49 -7.59
CA LYS A 487 30.08 9.79 -8.71
C LYS A 487 29.69 11.05 -9.52
N LEU A 488 28.60 11.72 -9.15
CA LEU A 488 28.15 12.96 -9.80
C LEU A 488 28.78 14.20 -9.12
N LYS A 489 28.90 15.30 -9.89
CA LYS A 489 29.30 16.62 -9.37
C LYS A 489 28.12 17.54 -9.04
N PHE A 490 26.95 17.25 -9.59
CA PHE A 490 25.71 18.03 -9.43
C PHE A 490 24.51 17.10 -9.42
N LEU A 491 23.44 17.49 -8.76
CA LEU A 491 22.18 16.77 -8.72
C LEU A 491 21.39 16.99 -10.03
N PRO A 492 21.07 15.95 -10.84
CA PRO A 492 20.78 16.11 -12.27
C PRO A 492 19.43 16.78 -12.62
N ASP A 493 18.54 16.95 -11.66
CA ASP A 493 17.21 17.58 -11.82
C ASP A 493 17.07 18.93 -11.11
N TYR A 494 18.15 19.42 -10.49
CA TYR A 494 18.15 20.63 -9.65
C TYR A 494 19.10 21.70 -10.21
N PRO A 495 19.01 22.96 -9.73
CA PRO A 495 19.88 24.01 -10.23
C PRO A 495 21.35 23.72 -9.90
N THR A 496 22.27 24.22 -10.73
CA THR A 496 23.71 23.96 -10.65
C THR A 496 24.42 24.49 -9.40
N ASN A 497 23.68 25.10 -8.45
CA ASN A 497 24.19 25.44 -7.12
C ASN A 497 24.16 24.25 -6.13
N ILE A 498 23.42 23.17 -6.41
CA ILE A 498 23.49 21.92 -5.61
C ILE A 498 24.66 21.07 -6.12
N SER A 499 25.86 21.36 -5.60
CA SER A 499 27.09 20.67 -5.96
C SER A 499 27.45 19.55 -4.98
N PHE A 500 27.70 18.36 -5.52
CA PHE A 500 28.20 17.20 -4.80
C PHE A 500 29.72 17.23 -4.76
N ASN A 501 30.27 17.95 -3.78
CA ASN A 501 31.71 18.07 -3.62
C ASN A 501 32.30 16.84 -2.90
N ASN A 502 33.08 16.07 -3.66
CA ASN A 502 34.03 15.06 -3.17
C ASN A 502 33.41 13.89 -2.37
N TYR A 503 32.30 13.28 -2.80
CA TYR A 503 31.87 11.99 -2.24
C TYR A 503 32.84 10.87 -2.67
N ASN A 504 32.68 10.36 -3.89
CA ASN A 504 33.58 9.41 -4.59
C ASN A 504 33.90 8.06 -3.92
N PHE A 505 33.28 7.73 -2.78
CA PHE A 505 33.49 6.54 -1.95
C PHE A 505 33.47 5.19 -2.72
N GLY A 506 34.18 4.18 -2.19
CA GLY A 506 34.20 2.80 -2.71
C GLY A 506 32.96 1.98 -2.35
N ILE A 507 31.77 2.43 -2.79
CA ILE A 507 30.51 1.70 -2.63
C ILE A 507 30.50 0.50 -3.59
N LYS A 508 30.71 -0.71 -3.04
CA LYS A 508 30.85 -1.96 -3.80
C LYS A 508 29.64 -2.90 -3.71
N ALA A 509 28.91 -2.85 -2.60
CA ALA A 509 27.83 -3.79 -2.29
C ALA A 509 26.51 -3.05 -1.99
N LEU A 510 25.42 -3.47 -2.65
CA LEU A 510 24.06 -2.95 -2.42
C LEU A 510 23.13 -4.09 -1.98
N PHE A 511 22.62 -4.03 -0.76
CA PHE A 511 21.70 -5.04 -0.21
C PHE A 511 20.32 -4.43 0.05
N SER A 512 19.30 -4.90 -0.65
CA SER A 512 17.93 -4.41 -0.52
C SER A 512 17.09 -5.37 0.30
N ILE A 513 16.24 -4.81 1.17
CA ILE A 513 15.17 -5.52 1.87
C ILE A 513 13.87 -4.90 1.41
N SER A 514 12.95 -5.68 0.85
CA SER A 514 11.63 -5.24 0.37
C SER A 514 11.63 -3.87 -0.33
N GLY A 515 12.59 -3.60 -1.20
CA GLY A 515 12.85 -2.25 -1.72
C GLY A 515 11.79 -1.71 -2.69
N THR A 516 11.60 -0.38 -2.70
CA THR A 516 10.83 0.31 -3.75
C THR A 516 11.60 0.41 -5.06
N ASN A 517 10.87 0.59 -6.17
CA ASN A 517 11.49 0.84 -7.48
C ASN A 517 10.72 1.94 -8.22
N ASP A 518 11.45 2.98 -8.62
CA ASP A 518 10.97 4.11 -9.41
C ASP A 518 9.98 5.02 -8.67
N ASP A 519 10.10 5.11 -7.33
CA ASP A 519 9.61 6.26 -6.56
C ASP A 519 10.44 7.53 -6.87
N TYR A 520 11.67 7.39 -7.41
CA TYR A 520 12.47 8.47 -7.99
C TYR A 520 12.80 8.21 -9.48
N MET A 521 12.08 8.89 -10.38
CA MET A 521 12.29 8.83 -11.83
C MET A 521 12.96 10.10 -12.40
N PRO A 522 14.29 10.26 -12.36
CA PRO A 522 14.96 11.38 -13.00
C PRO A 522 14.68 11.39 -14.51
N LEU A 523 14.44 12.58 -15.06
CA LEU A 523 13.96 12.80 -16.43
C LEU A 523 12.69 11.98 -16.81
N GLY A 524 11.91 11.50 -15.82
CA GLY A 524 10.76 10.63 -16.05
C GLY A 524 11.13 9.21 -16.47
N ARG A 525 12.33 8.72 -16.13
CA ARG A 525 12.85 7.41 -16.50
C ARG A 525 13.35 6.62 -15.29
N SER A 526 13.22 5.30 -15.35
CA SER A 526 13.76 4.37 -14.36
C SER A 526 15.28 4.47 -14.23
N LEU A 527 15.78 4.45 -13.00
CA LEU A 527 17.23 4.50 -12.72
C LEU A 527 17.98 3.37 -13.43
N GLN A 528 18.97 3.75 -14.24
CA GLN A 528 19.89 2.85 -14.94
C GLN A 528 21.14 2.63 -14.08
N LEU A 529 21.52 1.37 -13.88
CA LEU A 529 22.61 0.97 -12.97
C LEU A 529 23.58 0.04 -13.71
N ARG A 530 24.88 0.16 -13.41
CA ARG A 530 25.93 -0.67 -14.01
C ARG A 530 27.03 -1.04 -13.02
N ASP A 531 27.66 -2.19 -13.24
CA ASP A 531 28.97 -2.58 -12.67
C ASP A 531 29.09 -2.55 -11.13
N VAL A 532 27.98 -2.79 -10.42
CA VAL A 532 27.90 -2.89 -8.96
C VAL A 532 27.27 -4.21 -8.53
N THR A 533 27.74 -4.77 -7.42
CA THR A 533 27.21 -6.05 -6.89
C THR A 533 25.99 -5.80 -6.00
N MET A 534 24.88 -6.50 -6.28
CA MET A 534 23.56 -6.10 -5.77
C MET A 534 22.63 -7.29 -5.46
N PHE A 535 22.18 -7.43 -4.21
CA PHE A 535 21.25 -8.51 -3.83
C PHE A 535 19.99 -7.96 -3.15
N ALA A 536 18.84 -8.61 -3.34
CA ALA A 536 17.58 -8.19 -2.72
C ALA A 536 16.79 -9.33 -2.09
N ILE A 537 16.38 -9.18 -0.83
CA ILE A 537 15.40 -10.06 -0.19
C ILE A 537 14.04 -9.36 -0.11
N HIS A 538 12.94 -10.08 -0.29
CA HIS A 538 11.58 -9.51 -0.21
C HIS A 538 10.58 -10.58 0.28
N GLY A 539 9.65 -10.19 1.14
CA GLY A 539 8.66 -11.10 1.72
C GLY A 539 7.44 -11.30 0.80
N ILE A 540 6.98 -12.54 0.61
CA ILE A 540 5.78 -12.75 -0.22
C ILE A 540 4.56 -12.08 0.42
N TYR A 541 4.39 -12.20 1.73
CA TYR A 541 3.29 -11.59 2.49
C TYR A 541 3.54 -10.13 2.86
N ASP A 542 4.43 -9.44 2.14
CA ASP A 542 4.63 -7.99 2.23
C ASP A 542 3.30 -7.26 2.01
N GLY A 543 2.88 -6.52 3.03
CA GLY A 543 1.61 -5.82 3.14
C GLY A 543 1.69 -4.32 2.82
N ASP A 544 2.89 -3.77 2.61
CA ASP A 544 3.10 -2.39 2.12
C ASP A 544 3.32 -2.41 0.60
N LEU A 545 4.18 -3.33 0.13
CA LEU A 545 4.45 -3.58 -1.29
C LEU A 545 3.73 -4.85 -1.79
N MET A 546 2.69 -4.65 -2.59
CA MET A 546 1.88 -5.76 -3.14
C MET A 546 2.65 -6.67 -4.12
N SER A 547 3.85 -6.30 -4.58
CA SER A 547 4.70 -7.14 -5.43
C SER A 547 6.19 -6.84 -5.23
N PHE A 548 7.06 -7.71 -5.72
CA PHE A 548 8.52 -7.57 -5.64
C PHE A 548 9.05 -6.53 -6.63
N LEU A 549 8.63 -5.26 -6.48
CA LEU A 549 8.96 -4.14 -7.38
C LEU A 549 10.48 -3.99 -7.61
N PHE A 550 11.30 -4.29 -6.60
CA PHE A 550 12.76 -4.22 -6.71
C PHE A 550 13.38 -5.17 -7.74
N GLN A 551 12.67 -6.23 -8.16
CA GLN A 551 13.12 -7.13 -9.22
C GLN A 551 13.31 -6.36 -10.54
N ALA A 552 12.53 -5.31 -10.80
CA ALA A 552 12.72 -4.42 -11.95
C ALA A 552 14.04 -3.63 -11.88
N LYS A 553 14.54 -3.30 -10.68
CA LYS A 553 15.83 -2.62 -10.51
C LYS A 553 17.01 -3.58 -10.73
N LEU A 554 16.91 -4.81 -10.23
CA LEU A 554 17.86 -5.88 -10.52
C LEU A 554 17.87 -6.24 -12.01
N ALA A 555 16.70 -6.33 -12.64
CA ALA A 555 16.57 -6.52 -14.07
C ALA A 555 17.31 -5.45 -14.87
N ASN A 556 17.10 -4.16 -14.57
CA ASN A 556 17.74 -3.04 -15.27
C ASN A 556 19.27 -2.94 -15.06
N LEU A 557 19.82 -3.51 -13.98
CA LEU A 557 21.28 -3.56 -13.77
C LEU A 557 21.96 -4.37 -14.89
N ARG A 558 22.92 -3.75 -15.59
CA ARG A 558 23.75 -4.38 -16.64
C ARG A 558 25.21 -4.44 -16.20
N PHE A 559 25.93 -5.48 -16.59
CA PHE A 559 27.38 -5.56 -16.44
C PHE A 559 28.08 -5.21 -17.76
N THR A 560 29.21 -4.52 -17.69
CA THR A 560 30.05 -4.21 -18.84
C THR A 560 30.88 -5.46 -19.20
N PRO A 561 30.81 -5.96 -20.45
CA PRO A 561 31.56 -7.14 -20.88
C PRO A 561 33.07 -6.99 -20.63
N ASN A 562 33.71 -8.07 -20.17
CA ASN A 562 35.13 -8.09 -19.80
C ASN A 562 35.52 -7.10 -18.67
N THR A 563 34.60 -6.79 -17.75
CA THR A 563 34.94 -6.11 -16.49
C THR A 563 36.01 -6.91 -15.71
N LYS A 564 36.97 -6.21 -15.11
CA LYS A 564 38.06 -6.83 -14.33
C LYS A 564 37.62 -7.30 -12.95
N ASP A 565 36.61 -6.65 -12.39
CA ASP A 565 36.03 -7.01 -11.11
C ASP A 565 34.82 -7.92 -11.35
N TYR A 566 34.82 -9.10 -10.72
CA TYR A 566 33.63 -9.93 -10.64
C TYR A 566 32.48 -9.18 -9.95
N LYS A 567 31.33 -9.08 -10.62
CA LYS A 567 30.07 -8.54 -10.08
C LYS A 567 28.98 -9.59 -10.23
N PHE A 568 28.00 -9.56 -9.34
CA PHE A 568 26.79 -10.35 -9.50
C PHE A 568 25.57 -9.58 -9.02
N LYS A 569 24.39 -10.05 -9.44
CA LYS A 569 23.10 -9.58 -8.97
C LYS A 569 22.17 -10.74 -8.72
N GLY A 570 21.19 -10.55 -7.84
CA GLY A 570 20.22 -11.61 -7.56
C GLY A 570 19.17 -11.22 -6.53
N SER A 571 18.25 -12.14 -6.28
CA SER A 571 17.22 -11.95 -5.27
C SER A 571 16.82 -13.24 -4.55
N LEU A 572 16.11 -13.07 -3.43
CA LEU A 572 15.40 -14.11 -2.70
C LEU A 572 13.98 -13.64 -2.35
N TYR A 573 12.97 -14.27 -2.94
CA TYR A 573 11.55 -14.05 -2.63
C TYR A 573 11.12 -15.11 -1.60
N ILE A 574 10.74 -14.66 -0.40
CA ILE A 574 10.63 -15.51 0.80
C ILE A 574 9.16 -15.75 1.13
N HIS A 575 8.68 -16.98 0.96
CA HIS A 575 7.32 -17.35 1.36
C HIS A 575 7.12 -17.21 2.88
N GLN A 576 5.94 -16.75 3.30
CA GLN A 576 5.57 -16.39 4.69
C GLN A 576 6.26 -15.16 5.31
N ALA A 577 7.29 -14.56 4.70
CA ALA A 577 7.85 -13.30 5.20
C ALA A 577 6.95 -12.09 4.81
N ASN A 578 6.88 -11.08 5.69
CA ASN A 578 6.16 -9.82 5.49
C ASN A 578 7.13 -8.63 5.27
N HIS A 579 6.65 -7.39 5.23
CA HIS A 579 7.49 -6.19 5.20
C HIS A 579 8.16 -5.96 6.57
N GLY A 580 7.35 -5.87 7.63
CA GLY A 580 7.78 -5.30 8.90
C GLY A 580 8.85 -6.09 9.66
N GLN A 581 8.80 -7.43 9.67
CA GLN A 581 9.55 -8.21 10.67
C GLN A 581 11.06 -8.20 10.44
N PHE A 582 11.57 -7.79 9.27
CA PHE A 582 13.00 -7.51 9.05
C PHE A 582 13.53 -6.37 9.94
N ASN A 583 12.65 -5.52 10.47
CA ASN A 583 12.97 -4.45 11.40
C ASN A 583 12.35 -4.78 12.79
N THR A 584 13.17 -4.82 13.84
CA THR A 584 12.68 -5.18 15.20
C THR A 584 11.71 -4.17 15.80
N ALA A 585 11.62 -2.95 15.27
CA ALA A 585 10.70 -1.91 15.75
C ALA A 585 9.34 -1.90 15.04
N TRP A 586 9.24 -2.39 13.79
CA TRP A 586 8.01 -2.36 12.99
C TRP A 586 7.11 -3.58 13.24
N GLY A 587 7.70 -4.77 13.43
CA GLY A 587 6.97 -5.99 13.81
C GLY A 587 6.14 -6.61 12.68
N ARG A 588 4.96 -7.15 13.00
CA ARG A 588 4.13 -7.98 12.09
C ARG A 588 3.07 -7.18 11.30
N TYR A 589 2.87 -5.90 11.63
CA TYR A 589 1.78 -5.08 11.13
C TYR A 589 2.28 -4.07 10.09
N ASP A 590 2.37 -4.50 8.83
CA ASP A 590 2.89 -3.69 7.70
C ASP A 590 2.06 -2.44 7.40
N LEU A 591 0.79 -2.41 7.81
CA LEU A 591 -0.12 -1.28 7.58
C LEU A 591 -0.50 -0.58 8.89
N ILE A 592 -0.91 0.69 8.77
CA ILE A 592 -1.35 1.52 9.91
C ILE A 592 -2.47 0.85 10.73
N SER A 593 -2.48 1.14 12.03
CA SER A 593 -3.56 0.72 12.93
C SER A 593 -4.92 1.23 12.43
N GLY A 594 -5.92 0.36 12.43
CA GLY A 594 -7.22 0.54 11.79
C GLY A 594 -7.33 -0.25 10.48
N VAL A 595 -6.28 -0.25 9.66
CA VAL A 595 -6.21 -1.04 8.41
C VAL A 595 -5.60 -2.42 8.67
N SER A 596 -4.58 -2.49 9.52
CA SER A 596 -3.87 -3.72 9.86
C SER A 596 -4.77 -4.87 10.39
N GLN A 597 -5.90 -4.55 11.02
CA GLN A 597 -6.89 -5.52 11.50
C GLN A 597 -7.60 -6.29 10.36
N PHE A 598 -7.53 -5.81 9.13
CA PHE A 598 -8.05 -6.47 7.93
C PHE A 598 -7.02 -7.38 7.24
N MET A 599 -5.74 -7.34 7.64
CA MET A 599 -4.69 -8.18 7.06
C MET A 599 -4.80 -9.64 7.54
N ASN A 600 -4.37 -10.57 6.70
CA ASN A 600 -4.26 -11.98 7.03
C ASN A 600 -2.83 -12.26 7.55
N LEU A 601 -2.69 -12.22 8.88
CA LEU A 601 -1.41 -12.32 9.59
C LEU A 601 -1.01 -13.76 9.89
N ARG A 602 -1.98 -14.68 9.83
CA ARG A 602 -1.80 -16.10 10.18
C ARG A 602 -0.77 -16.84 9.31
N PRO A 603 -0.63 -16.58 8.00
CA PRO A 603 0.46 -17.16 7.20
C PRO A 603 1.84 -16.55 7.45
N ILE A 604 1.98 -15.49 8.26
CA ILE A 604 3.26 -14.81 8.44
C ILE A 604 4.18 -15.62 9.38
N MET A 605 5.40 -15.92 8.94
CA MET A 605 6.42 -16.66 9.70
C MET A 605 6.84 -15.93 10.99
N GLN A 606 7.52 -16.62 11.91
CA GLN A 606 7.94 -15.99 13.15
C GLN A 606 9.00 -14.91 12.88
N ILE A 607 8.92 -13.81 13.63
CA ILE A 607 9.86 -12.68 13.52
C ILE A 607 11.34 -13.11 13.59
N LYS A 608 11.67 -14.11 14.41
CA LYS A 608 13.03 -14.66 14.51
C LYS A 608 13.49 -15.39 13.25
N GLU A 609 12.60 -16.09 12.57
CA GLU A 609 12.91 -16.84 11.33
C GLU A 609 13.21 -15.86 10.19
N GLN A 610 12.37 -14.84 10.03
CA GLN A 610 12.54 -13.79 9.04
C GLN A 610 13.82 -12.97 9.26
N GLN A 611 14.13 -12.65 10.53
CA GLN A 611 15.36 -11.97 10.90
C GLN A 611 16.59 -12.86 10.70
N HIS A 612 16.49 -14.17 10.96
CA HIS A 612 17.57 -15.13 10.73
C HIS A 612 17.93 -15.25 9.24
N ILE A 613 16.92 -15.35 8.35
CA ILE A 613 17.14 -15.29 6.88
C ILE A 613 17.86 -14.00 6.49
N CYS A 614 17.46 -12.86 7.06
CA CYS A 614 18.12 -11.58 6.83
C CYS A 614 19.57 -11.57 7.34
N LYS A 615 19.85 -12.09 8.56
CA LYS A 615 21.22 -12.21 9.10
C LYS A 615 22.11 -13.04 8.17
N LEU A 616 21.63 -14.22 7.78
CA LEU A 616 22.33 -15.20 6.95
C LEU A 616 22.76 -14.59 5.62
N TYR A 617 21.80 -14.04 4.86
CA TYR A 617 22.09 -13.41 3.56
C TYR A 617 22.91 -12.12 3.68
N MET A 618 22.66 -11.28 4.69
CA MET A 618 23.43 -10.05 4.94
C MET A 618 24.91 -10.37 5.21
N ALA A 619 25.18 -11.28 6.14
CA ALA A 619 26.54 -11.64 6.51
C ALA A 619 27.29 -12.30 5.35
N ALA A 620 26.67 -13.27 4.67
CA ALA A 620 27.26 -13.89 3.49
C ALA A 620 27.62 -12.85 2.42
N PHE A 621 26.70 -11.92 2.13
CA PHE A 621 26.87 -10.90 1.10
C PHE A 621 27.99 -9.92 1.43
N MET A 622 28.01 -9.37 2.64
CA MET A 622 29.02 -8.40 3.04
C MET A 622 30.42 -9.04 3.18
N ASN A 623 30.53 -10.29 3.64
CA ASN A 623 31.82 -10.98 3.67
C ASN A 623 32.30 -11.37 2.26
N LEU A 624 31.40 -11.80 1.38
CA LEU A 624 31.71 -12.06 -0.03
C LEU A 624 32.24 -10.81 -0.74
N VAL A 625 31.49 -9.70 -0.70
CA VAL A 625 31.76 -8.52 -1.54
C VAL A 625 32.81 -7.58 -0.93
N LEU A 626 32.88 -7.44 0.39
CA LEU A 626 33.78 -6.47 1.06
C LEU A 626 35.03 -7.11 1.70
N LYS A 627 35.09 -8.45 1.79
CA LYS A 627 36.28 -9.19 2.27
C LYS A 627 36.74 -10.29 1.31
N ASN A 628 36.17 -10.36 0.11
CA ASN A 628 36.48 -11.36 -0.92
C ASN A 628 36.36 -12.82 -0.42
N GLN A 629 35.41 -13.10 0.48
CA GLN A 629 35.19 -14.44 1.02
C GLN A 629 34.33 -15.27 0.05
N THR A 630 34.96 -15.73 -1.02
CA THR A 630 34.34 -16.38 -2.19
C THR A 630 33.56 -17.65 -1.87
N GLN A 631 33.82 -18.31 -0.73
CA GLN A 631 33.07 -19.51 -0.31
C GLN A 631 31.57 -19.23 -0.06
N TYR A 632 31.18 -17.98 0.12
CA TYR A 632 29.78 -17.58 0.25
C TYR A 632 29.05 -17.38 -1.09
N ARG A 633 29.75 -17.41 -2.25
CA ARG A 633 29.15 -17.20 -3.59
C ARG A 633 27.98 -18.16 -3.86
N ILE A 634 28.14 -19.43 -3.47
CA ILE A 634 27.16 -20.50 -3.74
C ILE A 634 25.77 -20.25 -3.13
N LEU A 635 25.68 -19.51 -2.02
CA LEU A 635 24.39 -19.13 -1.40
C LEU A 635 23.52 -18.27 -2.33
N PHE A 636 24.16 -17.47 -3.16
CA PHE A 636 23.52 -16.55 -4.09
C PHE A 636 23.19 -17.23 -5.42
N GLU A 637 24.03 -18.18 -5.85
CA GLU A 637 23.79 -19.04 -7.01
C GLU A 637 22.62 -20.00 -6.79
N ASP A 638 22.54 -20.64 -5.62
CA ASP A 638 21.38 -21.45 -5.22
C ASP A 638 21.19 -21.47 -3.68
N TYR A 639 20.00 -21.06 -3.22
CA TYR A 639 19.64 -21.05 -1.80
C TYR A 639 19.69 -22.46 -1.17
N ARG A 640 19.55 -23.52 -1.97
CA ARG A 640 19.53 -24.91 -1.51
C ARG A 640 20.82 -25.31 -0.80
N SER A 641 21.94 -24.69 -1.19
CA SER A 641 23.24 -24.86 -0.53
C SER A 641 23.24 -24.52 0.97
N ALA A 642 22.25 -23.76 1.46
CA ALA A 642 22.12 -23.36 2.87
C ALA A 642 20.84 -23.87 3.57
N LEU A 643 20.16 -24.91 3.04
CA LEU A 643 18.97 -25.49 3.68
C LEU A 643 19.19 -25.96 5.12
N ALA A 644 20.42 -26.32 5.50
CA ALA A 644 20.78 -26.67 6.88
C ALA A 644 20.68 -25.49 7.87
N TYR A 645 20.61 -24.25 7.37
CA TYR A 645 20.59 -23.01 8.15
C TYR A 645 19.35 -22.14 7.87
N LEU A 646 18.51 -22.49 6.91
CA LEU A 646 17.31 -21.73 6.52
C LEU A 646 16.04 -22.28 7.20
N PRO A 647 15.11 -21.41 7.65
CA PRO A 647 13.78 -21.81 8.11
C PRO A 647 12.98 -22.57 7.05
N TYR A 648 12.09 -23.45 7.50
CA TYR A 648 11.25 -24.31 6.66
C TYR A 648 10.13 -23.50 5.96
N THR A 649 10.38 -23.06 4.72
CA THR A 649 9.39 -22.40 3.85
C THR A 649 9.82 -22.53 2.38
N ASN A 650 8.98 -22.05 1.45
CA ASN A 650 9.34 -21.96 0.03
C ASN A 650 10.22 -20.72 -0.22
N TYR A 651 11.26 -20.87 -1.03
CA TYR A 651 12.12 -19.79 -1.49
C TYR A 651 12.21 -19.83 -3.01
N ILE A 652 12.24 -18.64 -3.63
CA ILE A 652 12.56 -18.47 -5.05
C ILE A 652 13.74 -17.52 -5.15
N SER A 653 14.83 -17.97 -5.78
CA SER A 653 16.04 -17.18 -5.98
C SER A 653 16.31 -16.86 -7.45
N THR A 654 16.78 -15.65 -7.71
CA THR A 654 17.38 -15.28 -9.00
C THR A 654 18.85 -14.93 -8.82
N PHE A 655 19.66 -15.25 -9.82
CA PHE A 655 21.09 -14.97 -9.86
C PHE A 655 21.54 -14.68 -11.30
N GLN A 656 22.40 -13.68 -11.45
CA GLN A 656 23.08 -13.33 -12.70
C GLN A 656 24.47 -12.74 -12.39
N ASP A 657 25.53 -13.09 -13.12
CA ASP A 657 26.88 -12.55 -12.90
C ASP A 657 27.60 -11.97 -14.12
N SER A 658 28.71 -11.27 -13.88
CA SER A 658 29.47 -10.50 -14.87
C SER A 658 30.25 -11.34 -15.90
N ASN A 659 30.36 -12.65 -15.70
CA ASN A 659 31.16 -13.55 -16.52
C ASN A 659 30.29 -14.38 -17.50
N GLU A 660 28.99 -14.10 -17.53
CA GLU A 660 28.02 -14.79 -18.39
C GLU A 660 28.07 -14.32 -19.85
N ILE A 661 27.99 -15.27 -20.78
CA ILE A 661 27.87 -15.01 -22.22
C ILE A 661 26.42 -15.32 -22.64
N VAL A 662 25.72 -14.33 -23.22
CA VAL A 662 24.32 -14.49 -23.63
C VAL A 662 24.20 -15.41 -24.84
N ILE A 663 23.39 -16.46 -24.71
CA ILE A 663 22.99 -17.37 -25.79
C ILE A 663 21.70 -16.86 -26.44
N ALA A 664 20.70 -16.52 -25.62
CA ALA A 664 19.42 -15.95 -26.05
C ALA A 664 18.82 -15.01 -24.98
N ASP A 665 18.63 -13.73 -25.33
CA ASP A 665 17.89 -12.73 -24.53
C ASP A 665 16.43 -12.53 -24.99
N PHE A 666 16.06 -13.07 -26.15
CA PHE A 666 14.74 -12.95 -26.78
C PHE A 666 14.31 -11.52 -27.17
N GLU A 667 15.21 -10.53 -27.11
CA GLU A 667 14.96 -9.14 -27.53
C GLU A 667 15.00 -8.96 -29.07
N SER A 668 15.45 -9.99 -29.81
CA SER A 668 15.45 -10.02 -31.27
C SER A 668 14.02 -10.02 -31.86
N TYR A 669 13.81 -9.23 -32.91
CA TYR A 669 12.59 -9.29 -33.73
C TYR A 669 12.53 -10.57 -34.59
N ASP A 670 13.69 -11.09 -35.01
CA ASP A 670 13.78 -12.40 -35.64
C ASP A 670 13.92 -13.47 -34.55
N ILE A 671 12.84 -14.21 -34.31
CA ILE A 671 12.75 -15.27 -33.30
C ILE A 671 13.44 -16.58 -33.74
N THR A 672 13.99 -16.65 -34.96
CA THR A 672 14.65 -17.85 -35.51
C THR A 672 16.18 -17.87 -35.28
N ILE A 673 16.72 -16.83 -34.62
CA ILE A 673 18.15 -16.66 -34.31
C ILE A 673 18.36 -16.30 -32.83
N GLY A 674 19.48 -16.71 -32.26
CA GLY A 674 19.95 -16.29 -30.93
C GLY A 674 21.00 -15.18 -31.00
N ASN A 675 21.57 -14.81 -29.85
CA ASN A 675 22.57 -13.75 -29.74
C ASN A 675 23.98 -14.19 -30.16
N ILE A 676 24.26 -15.49 -30.13
CA ILE A 676 25.52 -16.06 -30.63
C ILE A 676 25.47 -16.12 -32.16
N ALA A 677 26.51 -15.60 -32.83
CA ALA A 677 26.61 -15.64 -34.29
C ALA A 677 26.53 -17.09 -34.81
N GLY A 678 25.78 -17.30 -35.89
CA GLY A 678 25.53 -18.63 -36.47
C GLY A 678 24.45 -19.46 -35.75
N SER A 679 23.95 -19.02 -34.59
CA SER A 679 22.89 -19.74 -33.88
C SER A 679 21.55 -19.72 -34.64
N ARG A 680 20.79 -20.80 -34.48
CA ARG A 680 19.49 -21.03 -35.13
C ARG A 680 18.49 -21.62 -34.15
N ILE A 681 17.23 -21.25 -34.26
CA ILE A 681 16.17 -21.64 -33.35
C ILE A 681 15.09 -22.40 -34.13
N GLU A 682 14.78 -23.62 -33.68
CA GLU A 682 13.70 -24.44 -34.18
C GLU A 682 12.60 -24.62 -33.12
N ALA A 683 11.35 -24.70 -33.58
CA ALA A 683 10.18 -24.91 -32.75
C ALA A 683 9.27 -25.98 -33.37
N ARG A 684 8.87 -26.99 -32.58
CA ARG A 684 8.06 -28.12 -33.04
C ARG A 684 6.95 -28.43 -32.04
N ASN A 685 5.72 -28.62 -32.51
CA ASN A 685 4.52 -28.88 -31.70
C ASN A 685 4.22 -27.82 -30.61
N LEU A 686 4.60 -26.56 -30.83
CA LEU A 686 4.28 -25.44 -29.95
C LEU A 686 3.09 -24.66 -30.48
N LEU A 687 2.13 -24.35 -29.61
CA LEU A 687 0.97 -23.50 -29.90
C LEU A 687 1.36 -22.01 -29.83
N LEU A 688 2.18 -21.66 -28.83
CA LEU A 688 2.81 -20.36 -28.69
C LEU A 688 4.29 -20.55 -28.36
N TRP A 689 5.13 -19.83 -29.09
CA TRP A 689 6.56 -19.69 -28.85
C TRP A 689 6.97 -18.29 -29.32
N ASN A 690 6.89 -17.31 -28.42
CA ASN A 690 7.14 -15.92 -28.78
C ASN A 690 7.72 -15.11 -27.62
N SER A 691 8.51 -14.09 -27.94
CA SER A 691 8.93 -13.09 -26.98
C SER A 691 7.71 -12.33 -26.44
N ILE A 692 7.62 -12.17 -25.13
CA ILE A 692 6.74 -11.23 -24.43
C ILE A 692 7.60 -10.34 -23.53
N TYR A 693 7.28 -9.07 -23.38
CA TYR A 693 7.99 -8.18 -22.46
C TYR A 693 7.32 -8.20 -21.08
N GLU A 694 7.95 -8.82 -20.09
CA GLU A 694 7.44 -8.81 -18.72
C GLU A 694 7.99 -7.59 -17.97
N LYS A 695 7.09 -6.64 -17.65
CA LYS A 695 7.44 -5.36 -17.04
C LYS A 695 8.10 -5.52 -15.66
N VAL A 696 7.71 -6.51 -14.85
CA VAL A 696 8.29 -6.75 -13.51
C VAL A 696 9.77 -7.14 -13.57
N TYR A 697 10.18 -7.81 -14.65
CA TYR A 697 11.55 -8.25 -14.89
C TYR A 697 12.24 -7.46 -16.00
N CYS A 698 11.63 -6.38 -16.50
CA CYS A 698 12.13 -5.47 -17.54
C CYS A 698 12.93 -6.15 -18.68
N SER A 699 12.48 -7.31 -19.14
CA SER A 699 13.17 -8.21 -20.08
C SER A 699 12.18 -8.82 -21.06
N ALA A 700 12.61 -9.07 -22.29
CA ALA A 700 11.94 -10.02 -23.17
C ALA A 700 12.08 -11.45 -22.62
N MET A 701 10.98 -12.19 -22.64
CA MET A 701 10.91 -13.58 -22.18
C MET A 701 10.26 -14.44 -23.24
N LEU A 702 10.80 -15.64 -23.45
CA LEU A 702 10.19 -16.66 -24.28
C LEU A 702 8.99 -17.27 -23.54
N LEU A 703 7.78 -17.00 -24.01
CA LEU A 703 6.58 -17.73 -23.61
C LEU A 703 6.52 -19.05 -24.37
N LEU A 704 6.57 -20.18 -23.66
CA LEU A 704 6.39 -21.52 -24.21
C LEU A 704 5.04 -22.12 -23.79
N GLN A 705 4.22 -22.44 -24.78
CA GLN A 705 3.03 -23.28 -24.62
C GLN A 705 2.99 -24.35 -25.73
N PRO A 706 3.05 -25.65 -25.38
CA PRO A 706 2.90 -26.74 -26.35
C PRO A 706 1.45 -26.87 -26.86
N ILE A 707 1.28 -27.58 -27.97
CA ILE A 707 -0.03 -28.03 -28.45
C ILE A 707 -0.56 -29.10 -27.49
N GLU A 708 -1.86 -29.06 -27.19
CA GLU A 708 -2.50 -29.99 -26.25
C GLU A 708 -2.28 -31.46 -26.67
N ASN A 709 -1.86 -32.28 -25.72
CA ASN A 709 -1.53 -33.71 -25.90
C ASN A 709 -0.36 -34.01 -26.89
N ALA A 710 0.41 -33.01 -27.30
CA ALA A 710 1.66 -33.19 -28.06
C ALA A 710 2.91 -32.97 -27.19
N ILE A 711 4.08 -33.43 -27.65
CA ILE A 711 5.36 -33.07 -27.02
C ILE A 711 5.93 -31.86 -27.78
N GLY A 712 5.89 -30.70 -27.13
CA GLY A 712 6.50 -29.47 -27.61
C GLY A 712 8.02 -29.50 -27.47
N ARG A 713 8.73 -28.96 -28.46
CA ARG A 713 10.19 -28.78 -28.45
C ARG A 713 10.56 -27.38 -28.92
N TYR A 714 11.45 -26.72 -28.19
CA TYR A 714 12.12 -25.48 -28.58
C TYR A 714 13.62 -25.70 -28.49
N THR A 715 14.32 -25.57 -29.63
CA THR A 715 15.69 -26.04 -29.80
C THR A 715 16.57 -24.90 -30.29
N ILE A 716 17.61 -24.54 -29.54
CA ILE A 716 18.65 -23.60 -30.00
C ILE A 716 19.87 -24.41 -30.43
N HIS A 717 20.21 -24.32 -31.72
CA HIS A 717 21.42 -24.85 -32.31
C HIS A 717 22.49 -23.76 -32.37
N LEU A 718 23.76 -24.14 -32.14
CA LEU A 718 24.94 -23.28 -32.18
C LEU A 718 25.88 -23.79 -33.26
N GLU A 719 26.41 -22.90 -34.10
CA GLU A 719 27.32 -23.27 -35.20
C GLU A 719 28.68 -23.79 -34.70
N ASN A 720 29.10 -23.38 -33.51
CA ASN A 720 30.35 -23.76 -32.87
C ASN A 720 30.10 -24.19 -31.41
N PRO A 721 30.82 -25.19 -30.88
CA PRO A 721 30.67 -25.60 -29.49
C PRO A 721 31.01 -24.49 -28.49
N VAL A 722 30.15 -24.28 -27.48
CA VAL A 722 30.40 -23.31 -26.40
C VAL A 722 31.15 -23.94 -25.22
N LEU A 723 32.19 -23.24 -24.76
CA LEU A 723 33.04 -23.60 -23.63
C LEU A 723 32.63 -22.83 -22.38
N GLY A 724 32.14 -23.55 -21.37
CA GLY A 724 31.72 -22.97 -20.09
C GLY A 724 31.49 -24.04 -19.03
N THR A 725 31.16 -23.61 -17.81
CA THR A 725 30.96 -24.48 -16.64
C THR A 725 29.50 -24.92 -16.45
N ALA A 726 28.54 -24.13 -16.92
CA ALA A 726 27.10 -24.41 -16.87
C ALA A 726 26.33 -23.61 -17.93
N ILE A 727 25.14 -24.06 -18.30
CA ILE A 727 24.12 -23.19 -18.88
C ILE A 727 23.20 -22.70 -17.76
N ARG A 728 22.99 -21.39 -17.67
CA ARG A 728 22.03 -20.76 -16.77
C ARG A 728 20.87 -20.15 -17.55
N PHE A 729 19.69 -20.13 -16.94
CA PHE A 729 18.51 -19.40 -17.41
C PHE A 729 17.57 -19.15 -16.24
N MET A 730 16.69 -18.17 -16.35
CA MET A 730 15.56 -18.01 -15.41
C MET A 730 14.30 -18.64 -16.00
N VAL A 731 13.51 -19.31 -15.17
CA VAL A 731 12.24 -19.94 -15.56
C VAL A 731 11.14 -19.64 -14.55
N GLY A 732 9.92 -19.44 -15.02
CA GLY A 732 8.74 -19.28 -14.18
C GLY A 732 7.51 -19.93 -14.82
N ARG A 733 6.55 -20.33 -14.00
CA ARG A 733 5.29 -20.94 -14.46
C ARG A 733 4.15 -19.95 -14.36
N LEU A 734 3.36 -19.82 -15.42
CA LEU A 734 2.14 -19.00 -15.36
C LEU A 734 1.09 -19.63 -14.42
N PRO A 735 0.23 -18.84 -13.73
CA PRO A 735 -0.71 -19.37 -12.74
C PRO A 735 -1.73 -20.40 -13.28
N THR A 736 -1.96 -20.40 -14.59
CA THR A 736 -2.80 -21.34 -15.35
C THR A 736 -2.09 -22.64 -15.75
N GLY A 737 -0.76 -22.71 -15.64
CA GLY A 737 0.02 -23.92 -15.93
C GLY A 737 -0.08 -24.94 -14.78
N LEU A 738 -0.51 -26.16 -15.11
CA LEU A 738 -0.66 -27.27 -14.15
C LEU A 738 0.60 -28.13 -14.04
N VAL A 739 1.32 -28.33 -15.15
CA VAL A 739 2.59 -29.08 -15.18
C VAL A 739 3.68 -28.32 -14.44
N ASP A 740 4.38 -28.95 -13.51
CA ASP A 740 5.38 -28.35 -12.60
C ASP A 740 6.83 -28.64 -12.99
N TYR A 741 7.06 -29.24 -14.15
CA TYR A 741 8.39 -29.50 -14.70
C TYR A 741 8.47 -29.31 -16.21
N LEU A 742 9.68 -29.14 -16.70
CA LEU A 742 10.04 -29.30 -18.11
C LEU A 742 11.37 -30.08 -18.19
N THR A 743 11.67 -30.68 -19.34
CA THR A 743 12.96 -31.35 -19.55
C THR A 743 13.85 -30.46 -20.40
N VAL A 744 15.13 -30.32 -20.02
CA VAL A 744 16.16 -29.66 -20.84
C VAL A 744 17.17 -30.69 -21.29
N LEU A 745 17.47 -30.72 -22.59
CA LEU A 745 18.55 -31.50 -23.17
C LEU A 745 19.71 -30.58 -23.54
N LEU A 746 20.95 -30.96 -23.20
CA LEU A 746 22.16 -30.31 -23.69
C LEU A 746 22.74 -31.16 -24.82
N LEU A 747 22.99 -30.58 -26.00
CA LEU A 747 23.25 -31.30 -27.25
C LEU A 747 24.75 -31.25 -27.63
N TYR A 748 25.31 -32.39 -28.07
CA TYR A 748 26.74 -32.54 -28.37
C TYR A 748 27.02 -32.96 -29.82
N GLU A 749 28.22 -32.66 -30.33
CA GLU A 749 28.62 -32.89 -31.74
C GLU A 749 28.48 -34.35 -32.20
N ASN A 750 28.66 -35.30 -31.28
CA ASN A 750 28.54 -36.73 -31.53
C ASN A 750 27.08 -37.24 -31.56
N GLY A 751 26.09 -36.36 -31.39
CA GLY A 751 24.67 -36.71 -31.31
C GLY A 751 24.21 -37.24 -29.96
N GLU A 752 25.09 -37.29 -28.96
CA GLU A 752 24.69 -37.55 -27.57
C GLU A 752 24.08 -36.29 -26.95
N TYR A 753 23.38 -36.49 -25.82
CA TYR A 753 22.83 -35.41 -25.02
C TYR A 753 22.84 -35.76 -23.54
N ASP A 754 22.98 -34.74 -22.69
CA ASP A 754 22.70 -34.85 -21.25
C ASP A 754 21.27 -34.33 -21.00
N SER A 755 20.53 -34.94 -20.07
CA SER A 755 19.08 -34.69 -19.87
C SER A 755 18.78 -34.31 -18.42
N PHE A 756 18.08 -33.21 -18.23
CA PHE A 756 17.79 -32.61 -16.93
C PHE A 756 16.28 -32.38 -16.78
N VAL A 757 15.67 -32.91 -15.72
CA VAL A 757 14.29 -32.60 -15.35
C VAL A 757 14.32 -31.35 -14.46
N VAL A 758 13.73 -30.26 -14.94
CA VAL A 758 13.73 -28.96 -14.29
C VAL A 758 12.37 -28.73 -13.63
N HIS A 759 12.29 -28.92 -12.32
CA HIS A 759 11.11 -28.60 -11.53
C HIS A 759 10.99 -27.09 -11.31
N VAL A 760 9.87 -26.51 -11.74
CA VAL A 760 9.55 -25.08 -11.65
C VAL A 760 8.55 -24.87 -10.53
N LEU A 761 8.90 -24.06 -9.52
CA LEU A 761 8.02 -23.81 -8.39
C LEU A 761 6.70 -23.16 -8.84
N PRO A 762 5.57 -23.46 -8.16
CA PRO A 762 4.29 -22.84 -8.47
C PRO A 762 4.37 -21.33 -8.23
N ALA A 763 3.63 -20.55 -9.03
CA ALA A 763 3.45 -19.12 -8.77
C ALA A 763 2.94 -18.90 -7.34
N LEU A 764 3.79 -18.33 -6.48
CA LEU A 764 3.52 -18.23 -5.05
C LEU A 764 2.53 -17.08 -4.78
N GLY A 765 1.24 -17.41 -4.77
CA GLY A 765 0.18 -16.44 -4.57
C GLY A 765 0.01 -16.00 -3.13
N LYS A 766 -0.50 -14.79 -2.93
CA LYS A 766 -0.75 -14.21 -1.60
C LYS A 766 -2.20 -13.77 -1.39
N LYS A 767 -2.63 -13.81 -0.13
CA LYS A 767 -3.84 -13.16 0.37
C LYS A 767 -3.45 -12.22 1.51
N VAL A 768 -3.13 -10.98 1.17
CA VAL A 768 -2.72 -9.95 2.16
C VAL A 768 -3.88 -9.58 3.08
N PHE A 769 -5.11 -9.56 2.58
CA PHE A 769 -6.30 -9.21 3.34
C PHE A 769 -7.23 -10.42 3.58
N LYS A 770 -7.93 -10.43 4.72
CA LYS A 770 -8.88 -11.47 5.15
C LYS A 770 -10.07 -11.72 4.21
N MET A 771 -10.23 -10.93 3.16
CA MET A 771 -11.39 -11.00 2.26
C MET A 771 -11.02 -10.97 0.78
N VAL A 772 -9.74 -10.78 0.42
CA VAL A 772 -9.31 -10.60 -0.98
C VAL A 772 -9.00 -11.95 -1.62
N ALA A 773 -9.15 -12.03 -2.95
CA ALA A 773 -8.77 -13.19 -3.74
C ALA A 773 -7.27 -13.51 -3.63
N LEU A 774 -6.85 -14.71 -4.06
CA LEU A 774 -5.43 -15.04 -4.13
C LEU A 774 -4.81 -14.29 -5.32
N GLU A 775 -3.91 -13.35 -5.05
CA GLU A 775 -3.15 -12.66 -6.10
C GLU A 775 -1.87 -13.45 -6.37
N TYR A 776 -1.75 -13.99 -7.59
CA TYR A 776 -0.55 -14.70 -8.05
C TYR A 776 0.46 -13.72 -8.62
N VAL A 777 1.73 -13.88 -8.25
CA VAL A 777 2.87 -13.23 -8.91
C VAL A 777 3.64 -14.31 -9.67
N THR A 778 3.88 -14.10 -10.96
CA THR A 778 4.77 -14.97 -11.73
C THR A 778 6.20 -14.78 -11.23
N ALA A 779 6.67 -15.77 -10.47
CA ALA A 779 7.97 -15.76 -9.83
C ALA A 779 8.95 -16.59 -10.69
N MET A 780 10.06 -15.96 -11.09
CA MET A 780 11.12 -16.62 -11.86
C MET A 780 12.19 -17.14 -10.90
N GLN A 781 12.67 -18.37 -11.13
CA GLN A 781 13.81 -18.97 -10.44
C GLN A 781 14.98 -19.16 -11.42
N THR A 782 16.21 -18.90 -10.98
CA THR A 782 17.41 -19.29 -11.77
C THR A 782 17.60 -20.80 -11.71
N ILE A 783 17.88 -21.39 -12.86
CA ILE A 783 18.34 -22.76 -13.05
C ILE A 783 19.78 -22.72 -13.55
N SER A 784 20.61 -23.63 -13.06
CA SER A 784 21.99 -23.83 -13.51
C SER A 784 22.18 -25.31 -13.84
N LEU A 785 22.45 -25.62 -15.11
CA LEU A 785 22.68 -26.98 -15.61
C LEU A 785 24.18 -27.15 -15.89
N PRO A 786 24.90 -28.05 -15.20
CA PRO A 786 26.35 -28.19 -15.35
C PRO A 786 26.71 -28.69 -16.76
N LEU A 787 27.76 -28.12 -17.34
CA LEU A 787 28.33 -28.56 -18.61
C LEU A 787 29.51 -29.51 -18.35
N ALA A 788 29.32 -30.80 -18.62
CA ALA A 788 30.40 -31.78 -18.54
C ALA A 788 31.39 -31.69 -19.72
N ARG A 789 30.98 -31.08 -20.83
CA ARG A 789 31.69 -30.99 -22.12
C ARG A 789 31.10 -29.86 -22.99
N PRO A 790 31.80 -29.40 -24.04
CA PRO A 790 31.32 -28.31 -24.89
C PRO A 790 30.01 -28.67 -25.60
N SER A 791 29.02 -27.77 -25.55
CA SER A 791 27.69 -27.98 -26.13
C SER A 791 27.53 -27.26 -27.48
N ILE A 792 26.82 -27.88 -28.43
CA ILE A 792 26.38 -27.26 -29.69
C ILE A 792 24.89 -26.89 -29.68
N GLY A 793 24.22 -26.98 -28.53
CA GLY A 793 22.82 -26.57 -28.43
C GLY A 793 22.10 -27.02 -27.18
N LEU A 794 20.84 -26.61 -27.10
CA LEU A 794 19.95 -26.93 -25.99
C LEU A 794 18.51 -27.08 -26.49
N GLU A 795 17.76 -28.01 -25.92
CA GLU A 795 16.35 -28.24 -26.25
C GLU A 795 15.48 -28.24 -24.99
N PHE A 796 14.46 -27.40 -24.95
CA PHE A 796 13.39 -27.49 -23.96
C PHE A 796 12.28 -28.39 -24.51
N VAL A 797 12.02 -29.49 -23.79
CA VAL A 797 11.00 -30.50 -24.12
C VAL A 797 9.87 -30.40 -23.09
N ILE A 798 8.64 -30.15 -23.56
CA ILE A 798 7.48 -29.80 -22.72
C ILE A 798 6.29 -30.67 -23.09
N ASN A 799 5.60 -31.20 -22.08
CA ASN A 799 4.40 -32.03 -22.25
C ASN A 799 3.15 -31.16 -22.48
N GLY A 800 2.32 -31.53 -23.47
CA GLY A 800 1.24 -30.74 -24.06
C GLY A 800 0.12 -30.30 -23.11
N THR A 801 -0.18 -31.07 -22.08
CA THR A 801 -1.41 -30.93 -21.31
C THR A 801 -1.29 -29.85 -20.23
N ASN A 802 -1.75 -28.63 -20.53
CA ASN A 802 -1.78 -27.48 -19.61
C ASN A 802 -0.41 -27.06 -19.06
N ALA A 803 0.63 -27.06 -19.89
CA ALA A 803 1.93 -26.46 -19.58
C ALA A 803 2.03 -25.02 -20.14
N GLN A 804 2.52 -24.08 -19.32
CA GLN A 804 2.78 -22.69 -19.72
C GLN A 804 3.95 -22.14 -18.91
N PHE A 805 5.08 -21.88 -19.59
CA PHE A 805 6.33 -21.44 -18.97
C PHE A 805 6.83 -20.13 -19.60
N LEU A 806 7.46 -19.29 -18.79
CA LEU A 806 8.30 -18.18 -19.23
C LEU A 806 9.76 -18.56 -19.02
N ILE A 807 10.62 -18.25 -19.99
CA ILE A 807 12.08 -18.40 -19.91
C ILE A 807 12.72 -17.05 -20.22
N ASP A 808 13.71 -16.65 -19.43
CA ASP A 808 14.41 -15.37 -19.51
C ASP A 808 15.93 -15.58 -19.48
N ASN A 809 16.65 -14.84 -20.32
CA ASN A 809 18.11 -14.80 -20.48
C ASN A 809 18.80 -16.17 -20.34
N ILE A 810 18.86 -16.92 -21.44
CA ILE A 810 19.70 -18.12 -21.53
C ILE A 810 21.15 -17.69 -21.73
N VAL A 811 22.02 -18.12 -20.82
CA VAL A 811 23.43 -17.70 -20.75
C VAL A 811 24.36 -18.88 -20.48
N LEU A 812 25.60 -18.73 -20.90
CA LEU A 812 26.72 -19.63 -20.60
C LEU A 812 27.51 -19.06 -19.40
N ALA A 813 27.67 -19.86 -18.36
CA ALA A 813 28.59 -19.57 -17.26
C ALA A 813 30.04 -19.88 -17.68
N THR A 814 30.98 -19.00 -17.34
CA THR A 814 32.42 -19.23 -17.50
C THR A 814 33.14 -19.34 -16.15
#